data_AF-A0A6G9J1I2-F1
#
_entry.id   AF-A0A6G9J1I2-F1
#
_cell.length_a   1.000
_cell.length_b   1.000
_cell.length_c   1.000
_cell.angle_alpha   90.00
_cell.angle_beta   90.00
_cell.angle_gamma   90.00
#
_symmetry.space_group_name_H-M   'P 1'
#
loop_
_entity.id
_entity.type
_entity.pdbx_description
1 polymer ?
#
loop_
_entity_poly.entity_id
_entity_poly.type
_entity_poly.pdbx_seq_one_letter_code
_entity_poly.pdbx_strand_id
1 'polypeptide(L)'
;MDNNIPTFEEFEKKHGKLINVEDFRKHLNMSRELVMDLIEKGVFGPNVVKVGTDVQPKKGAPTAKYYFLEEWAKQLKREEIGYTLKEIAKKLHVPYAWLRNLSTKGYLNEGRISRYFWNMEWFEENLTRLHETSYRKKGKHRQSMYYDLLNDEQQKWIEDYLNRRKSGQGIRIGHKLQWAYVPAKVERTIKSWRKTLSIVFYKIICGRCGIKNYYVLERSGKYRDLNEEEMERFNPDVFKVVDFSPSDIDWIRMGYKDTTFTKLFEKHLKPFLYFVLNKLKEEWIEKKQRSLGKKLSKEEKEELERAKEFYETFEMGIELAISKVPIRTSSYSEEQLPPIFLTHEQVLMAKDVIRNDPSLNDPLKKTVLFMIGCLIGIRPDELAHLRIDNFVLDPETKLLKRFKFDDQIGDLVEIKKSDPHYEKGWGRLFITYNKGGYSPSHPKFGTLVVPRLVTLINLYLKTVLYVENPNAKGEGYLLRPKAELPFEPYTSRGMVQWLSPYAEQKFLFLPEEERKHFKYYDVRHTVYNLLIKANIEGIDFVTKERAAQIHARHDIKKKAGNTGRRSYTKDISMLEYYTVIDSVLNFPWDLGDHQDGAFYTWAEEKGFIKRSRKRDMKEEVTKTEEDISASLPKDIQQELEHLEKELAEKERLADQLAKGPRGEYKDIDKWTEKTVQLDKEIKQIKQQIQSLKRKGGYS
;
A
#
# COMPACT_ATOMS: atom_id res chain seq x y z
N MET A 1 -5.97 -57.02 43.26
CA MET A 1 -6.55 -55.94 42.43
C MET A 1 -7.88 -56.48 41.93
N ASP A 2 -8.96 -55.76 42.21
CA ASP A 2 -10.34 -56.27 42.18
C ASP A 2 -10.69 -57.03 40.90
N ASN A 3 -10.95 -58.34 41.07
CA ASN A 3 -11.38 -59.29 40.04
C ASN A 3 -12.86 -59.10 39.64
N ASN A 4 -13.40 -57.89 39.72
CA ASN A 4 -14.84 -57.64 39.55
C ASN A 4 -15.18 -56.62 38.44
N ILE A 5 -14.24 -56.34 37.53
CA ILE A 5 -14.57 -55.59 36.31
C ILE A 5 -15.33 -56.54 35.38
N PRO A 6 -16.57 -56.24 34.96
CA PRO A 6 -17.35 -57.11 34.08
C PRO A 6 -16.73 -57.23 32.69
N THR A 7 -16.96 -58.37 32.04
CA THR A 7 -16.71 -58.52 30.61
C THR A 7 -17.64 -57.61 29.78
N PHE A 8 -17.31 -57.37 28.51
CA PHE A 8 -18.21 -56.61 27.60
C PHE A 8 -19.61 -57.21 27.56
N GLU A 9 -19.73 -58.54 27.52
CA GLU A 9 -21.02 -59.24 27.45
C GLU A 9 -21.84 -59.06 28.73
N GLU A 10 -21.20 -59.16 29.90
CA GLU A 10 -21.86 -58.92 31.19
C GLU A 10 -22.29 -57.47 31.36
N PHE A 11 -21.45 -56.52 30.91
CA PHE A 11 -21.77 -55.10 30.97
C PHE A 11 -22.91 -54.75 30.01
N GLU A 12 -22.86 -55.21 28.77
CA GLU A 12 -23.90 -54.97 27.77
C GLU A 12 -25.24 -55.60 28.16
N LYS A 13 -25.22 -56.77 28.82
CA LYS A 13 -26.44 -57.41 29.35
C LYS A 13 -27.10 -56.56 30.44
N LYS A 14 -26.32 -55.85 31.26
CA LYS A 14 -26.82 -55.04 32.38
C LYS A 14 -27.18 -53.61 31.99
N HIS A 15 -26.43 -53.00 31.09
CA HIS A 15 -26.50 -51.57 30.79
C HIS A 15 -26.91 -51.25 29.35
N GLY A 16 -26.94 -52.24 28.45
CA GLY A 16 -27.23 -52.08 27.03
C GLY A 16 -25.98 -52.11 26.16
N LYS A 17 -26.20 -52.23 24.84
CA LYS A 17 -25.14 -52.40 23.83
C LYS A 17 -24.19 -51.20 23.79
N LEU A 18 -22.90 -51.47 23.59
CA LEU A 18 -21.85 -50.45 23.49
C LEU A 18 -21.47 -50.18 22.03
N ILE A 19 -21.23 -48.91 21.73
CA ILE A 19 -20.62 -48.47 20.47
C ILE A 19 -19.26 -47.84 20.74
N ASN A 20 -18.32 -48.04 19.82
CA ASN A 20 -16.99 -47.45 19.93
C ASN A 20 -16.99 -45.96 19.54
N VAL A 21 -15.87 -45.29 19.77
CA VAL A 21 -15.67 -43.86 19.42
C VAL A 21 -15.91 -43.57 17.92
N GLU A 22 -15.58 -44.49 17.01
CA GLU A 22 -15.75 -44.26 15.57
C GLU A 22 -17.22 -44.29 15.13
N ASP A 23 -18.02 -45.15 15.75
CA ASP A 23 -19.45 -45.19 15.46
C ASP A 23 -20.17 -44.02 16.12
N PHE A 24 -19.77 -43.66 17.35
CA PHE A 24 -20.27 -42.48 18.06
C PHE A 24 -20.00 -41.17 17.30
N ARG A 25 -18.76 -40.96 16.81
CA ARG A 25 -18.42 -39.72 16.08
C ARG A 25 -19.19 -39.60 14.76
N LYS A 26 -19.48 -40.71 14.09
CA LYS A 26 -20.27 -40.72 12.86
C LYS A 26 -21.71 -40.31 13.14
N HIS A 27 -22.28 -40.81 14.24
CA HIS A 27 -23.64 -40.47 14.66
C HIS A 27 -23.82 -38.95 14.86
N LEU A 28 -22.86 -38.32 15.54
CA LEU A 28 -22.90 -36.88 15.84
C LEU A 28 -22.26 -35.98 14.78
N ASN A 29 -21.75 -36.55 13.69
CA ASN A 29 -20.98 -35.87 12.64
C ASN A 29 -19.83 -35.03 13.22
N MET A 30 -19.01 -35.64 14.09
CA MET A 30 -17.86 -35.01 14.75
C MET A 30 -16.54 -35.63 14.30
N SER A 31 -15.45 -34.85 14.42
CA SER A 31 -14.10 -35.39 14.24
C SER A 31 -13.70 -36.22 15.46
N ARG A 32 -12.80 -37.20 15.26
CA ARG A 32 -12.32 -38.06 16.35
C ARG A 32 -11.60 -37.25 17.43
N GLU A 33 -10.78 -36.28 17.04
CA GLU A 33 -10.02 -35.42 17.94
C GLU A 33 -10.94 -34.62 18.86
N LEU A 34 -12.06 -34.11 18.31
CA LEU A 34 -13.06 -33.39 19.09
C LEU A 34 -13.73 -34.30 20.13
N VAL A 35 -14.14 -35.52 19.74
CA VAL A 35 -14.76 -36.46 20.66
C VAL A 35 -13.80 -36.80 21.81
N MET A 36 -12.51 -36.99 21.52
CA MET A 36 -11.50 -37.24 22.55
C MET A 36 -11.30 -36.04 23.49
N ASP A 37 -11.22 -34.81 22.98
CA ASP A 37 -11.14 -33.58 23.81
C ASP A 37 -12.35 -33.43 24.73
N LEU A 38 -13.55 -33.80 24.26
CA LEU A 38 -14.79 -33.77 25.05
C LEU A 38 -14.81 -34.85 26.14
N ILE A 39 -14.32 -36.07 25.85
CA ILE A 39 -14.14 -37.13 26.86
C ILE A 39 -13.17 -36.67 27.94
N GLU A 40 -12.02 -36.10 27.57
CA GLU A 40 -10.99 -35.64 28.51
C GLU A 40 -11.49 -34.50 29.41
N LYS A 41 -12.40 -33.67 28.90
CA LYS A 41 -13.07 -32.60 29.67
C LYS A 41 -14.28 -33.08 30.47
N GLY A 42 -14.59 -34.37 30.44
CA GLY A 42 -15.69 -34.95 31.19
C GLY A 42 -17.09 -34.56 30.69
N VAL A 43 -17.22 -34.03 29.47
CA VAL A 43 -18.49 -33.49 28.94
C VAL A 43 -19.57 -34.56 28.85
N PHE A 44 -19.19 -35.79 28.50
CA PHE A 44 -20.11 -36.92 28.39
C PHE A 44 -20.39 -37.62 29.74
N GLY A 45 -19.67 -37.22 30.80
CA GLY A 45 -19.85 -37.70 32.17
C GLY A 45 -19.88 -39.23 32.29
N PRO A 46 -20.87 -39.80 32.99
CA PRO A 46 -20.94 -41.24 33.29
C PRO A 46 -21.30 -42.11 32.06
N ASN A 47 -21.60 -41.50 30.91
CA ASN A 47 -21.99 -42.24 29.70
C ASN A 47 -20.79 -42.74 28.89
N VAL A 48 -19.57 -42.43 29.33
CA VAL A 48 -18.32 -42.94 28.76
C VAL A 48 -17.89 -44.19 29.53
N VAL A 49 -17.73 -45.30 28.82
CA VAL A 49 -17.24 -46.56 29.35
C VAL A 49 -15.77 -46.73 28.96
N LYS A 50 -14.88 -46.79 29.93
CA LYS A 50 -13.43 -46.89 29.74
C LYS A 50 -12.94 -48.33 29.91
N VAL A 51 -12.28 -48.85 28.88
CA VAL A 51 -11.71 -50.21 28.92
C VAL A 51 -10.54 -50.27 29.91
N GLY A 52 -10.53 -51.33 30.72
CA GLY A 52 -9.59 -51.54 31.81
C GLY A 52 -9.97 -50.81 33.11
N THR A 53 -11.06 -50.05 33.11
CA THR A 53 -11.62 -49.42 34.32
C THR A 53 -13.06 -49.90 34.55
N ASP A 54 -13.93 -49.76 33.54
CA ASP A 54 -15.36 -50.08 33.64
C ASP A 54 -15.71 -51.44 33.02
N VAL A 55 -14.93 -51.86 32.01
CA VAL A 55 -15.08 -53.16 31.31
C VAL A 55 -13.72 -53.79 31.00
N GLN A 56 -13.65 -55.11 30.98
CA GLN A 56 -12.43 -55.84 30.63
C GLN A 56 -12.06 -55.69 29.14
N PRO A 57 -10.77 -55.65 28.77
CA PRO A 57 -10.34 -55.66 27.37
C PRO A 57 -10.70 -56.97 26.66
N LYS A 58 -11.18 -56.91 25.42
CA LYS A 58 -11.46 -58.10 24.60
C LYS A 58 -10.15 -58.82 24.27
N LYS A 59 -10.09 -60.14 24.50
CA LYS A 59 -8.91 -60.96 24.17
C LYS A 59 -8.73 -61.04 22.65
N GLY A 60 -7.52 -60.76 22.16
CA GLY A 60 -7.11 -61.03 20.77
C GLY A 60 -7.43 -59.96 19.71
N ALA A 61 -7.94 -58.79 20.09
CA ALA A 61 -8.20 -57.69 19.15
C ALA A 61 -7.78 -56.32 19.72
N PRO A 62 -7.35 -55.36 18.88
CA PRO A 62 -7.13 -53.98 19.32
C PRO A 62 -8.46 -53.36 19.75
N THR A 63 -8.68 -53.25 21.06
CA THR A 63 -9.88 -52.61 21.60
C THR A 63 -9.72 -51.09 21.66
N ALA A 64 -10.74 -50.36 21.20
CA ALA A 64 -10.85 -48.94 21.48
C ALA A 64 -10.78 -48.67 23.00
N LYS A 65 -10.20 -47.53 23.39
CA LYS A 65 -10.02 -47.16 24.81
C LYS A 65 -11.35 -46.75 25.48
N TYR A 66 -12.28 -46.21 24.70
CA TYR A 66 -13.54 -45.65 25.17
C TYR A 66 -14.73 -46.17 24.34
N TYR A 67 -15.86 -46.36 25.00
CA TYR A 67 -17.14 -46.76 24.42
C TYR A 67 -18.27 -45.91 24.99
N PHE A 68 -19.42 -45.93 24.33
CA PHE A 68 -20.64 -45.26 24.74
C PHE A 68 -21.82 -46.22 24.69
N LEU A 69 -22.82 -46.03 25.54
CA LEU A 69 -24.08 -46.77 25.44
C LEU A 69 -24.82 -46.37 24.16
N GLU A 70 -25.20 -47.37 23.35
CA GLU A 70 -25.80 -47.16 22.03
C GLU A 70 -27.12 -46.36 22.12
N GLU A 71 -27.99 -46.74 23.06
CA GLU A 71 -29.29 -46.10 23.22
C GLU A 71 -29.17 -44.64 23.68
N TRP A 72 -28.25 -44.36 24.59
CA TRP A 72 -27.94 -42.98 24.98
C TRP A 72 -27.35 -42.18 23.81
N ALA A 73 -26.39 -42.77 23.09
CA ALA A 73 -25.75 -42.11 21.96
C ALA A 73 -26.74 -41.74 20.85
N LYS A 74 -27.75 -42.59 20.60
CA LYS A 74 -28.83 -42.33 19.64
C LYS A 74 -29.77 -41.20 20.06
N GLN A 75 -29.92 -40.98 21.36
CA GLN A 75 -30.78 -39.93 21.91
C GLN A 75 -30.06 -38.58 21.99
N LEU A 76 -28.74 -38.60 22.17
CA LEU A 76 -27.92 -37.40 22.31
C LEU A 76 -27.93 -36.58 21.01
N LYS A 77 -28.43 -35.35 21.11
CA LYS A 77 -28.36 -34.40 20.00
C LYS A 77 -27.05 -33.62 20.07
N ARG A 78 -26.47 -33.30 18.91
CA ARG A 78 -25.23 -32.52 18.84
C ARG A 78 -25.36 -31.17 19.57
N GLU A 79 -26.53 -30.58 19.52
CA GLU A 79 -26.91 -29.32 20.16
C GLU A 79 -26.82 -29.36 21.69
N GLU A 80 -27.00 -30.54 22.30
CA GLU A 80 -26.90 -30.74 23.76
C GLU A 80 -25.44 -30.74 24.25
N ILE A 81 -24.49 -30.97 23.34
CA ILE A 81 -23.04 -30.91 23.62
C ILE A 81 -22.53 -29.48 23.52
N GLY A 82 -23.07 -28.70 22.58
CA GLY A 82 -22.74 -27.29 22.40
C GLY A 82 -22.69 -26.86 20.94
N TYR A 83 -22.25 -25.62 20.72
CA TYR A 83 -22.28 -25.00 19.40
C TYR A 83 -20.94 -24.38 19.03
N THR A 84 -20.63 -24.36 17.74
CA THR A 84 -19.52 -23.56 17.22
C THR A 84 -19.88 -22.07 17.28
N LEU A 85 -18.87 -21.19 17.36
CA LEU A 85 -19.10 -19.74 17.34
C LEU A 85 -19.87 -19.27 16.09
N LYS A 86 -19.78 -20.00 14.96
CA LYS A 86 -20.53 -19.68 13.73
C LYS A 86 -22.02 -20.00 13.90
N GLU A 87 -22.34 -21.12 14.54
CA GLU A 87 -23.72 -21.51 14.87
C GLU A 87 -24.33 -20.57 15.92
N ILE A 88 -23.57 -20.22 16.96
CA ILE A 88 -23.98 -19.23 17.98
C ILE A 88 -24.25 -17.87 17.34
N ALA A 89 -23.34 -17.39 16.49
CA ALA A 89 -23.52 -16.14 15.76
C ALA A 89 -24.80 -16.12 14.93
N LYS A 90 -25.11 -17.23 14.26
CA LYS A 90 -26.33 -17.38 13.46
C LYS A 90 -27.59 -17.38 14.34
N LYS A 91 -27.59 -18.11 15.46
CA LYS A 91 -28.75 -18.23 16.36
C LYS A 91 -29.04 -16.93 17.12
N LEU A 92 -28.00 -16.24 17.59
CA LEU A 92 -28.12 -14.98 18.34
C LEU A 92 -28.22 -13.75 17.43
N HIS A 93 -28.21 -13.93 16.12
CA HIS A 93 -28.21 -12.83 15.14
C HIS A 93 -27.07 -11.81 15.37
N VAL A 94 -25.90 -12.26 15.82
CA VAL A 94 -24.72 -11.42 16.04
C VAL A 94 -23.62 -11.70 15.02
N PRO A 95 -22.77 -10.72 14.67
CA PRO A 95 -21.69 -10.96 13.71
C PRO A 95 -20.69 -12.00 14.21
N TYR A 96 -20.45 -13.07 13.44
CA TYR A 96 -19.44 -14.09 13.77
C TYR A 96 -18.04 -13.49 14.04
N ALA A 97 -17.65 -12.47 13.28
CA ALA A 97 -16.39 -11.77 13.46
C ALA A 97 -16.27 -11.11 14.85
N TRP A 98 -17.38 -10.64 15.41
CA TRP A 98 -17.41 -10.06 16.75
C TRP A 98 -17.15 -11.13 17.81
N LEU A 99 -17.86 -12.26 17.76
CA LEU A 99 -17.62 -13.39 18.68
C LEU A 99 -16.20 -13.96 18.54
N ARG A 100 -15.68 -14.11 17.33
CA ARG A 100 -14.30 -14.57 17.10
C ARG A 100 -13.28 -13.64 17.76
N ASN A 101 -13.46 -12.32 17.64
CA ASN A 101 -12.57 -11.33 18.27
C ASN A 101 -12.61 -11.43 19.80
N LEU A 102 -13.80 -11.61 20.37
CA LEU A 102 -13.95 -11.83 21.82
C LEU A 102 -13.25 -13.12 22.26
N SER A 103 -13.41 -14.21 21.51
CA SER A 103 -12.73 -15.49 21.75
C SER A 103 -11.22 -15.35 21.76
N THR A 104 -10.64 -14.66 20.76
CA THR A 104 -9.18 -14.46 20.66
C THR A 104 -8.61 -13.64 21.82
N LYS A 105 -9.44 -12.83 22.48
CA LYS A 105 -9.05 -12.03 23.64
C LYS A 105 -9.32 -12.74 24.97
N GLY A 106 -9.81 -13.97 24.94
CA GLY A 106 -10.13 -14.77 26.13
C GLY A 106 -11.47 -14.44 26.78
N TYR A 107 -12.26 -13.50 26.24
CA TYR A 107 -13.53 -13.09 26.87
C TYR A 107 -14.63 -14.14 26.80
N LEU A 108 -14.47 -15.16 25.97
CA LEU A 108 -15.45 -16.25 25.80
C LEU A 108 -14.96 -17.56 26.44
N ASN A 109 -13.95 -17.51 27.31
CA ASN A 109 -13.37 -18.70 27.92
C ASN A 109 -14.30 -19.34 28.94
N GLU A 110 -15.08 -18.56 29.68
CA GLU A 110 -16.04 -19.07 30.67
C GLU A 110 -17.15 -19.92 30.02
N GLY A 111 -17.63 -19.52 28.83
CA GLY A 111 -18.61 -20.30 28.06
C GLY A 111 -18.01 -21.39 27.18
N ARG A 112 -16.70 -21.64 27.25
CA ARG A 112 -15.99 -22.57 26.35
C ARG A 112 -16.07 -24.00 26.89
N ILE A 113 -16.66 -24.90 26.10
CA ILE A 113 -16.74 -26.33 26.41
C ILE A 113 -15.50 -27.05 25.84
N SER A 114 -15.12 -26.73 24.60
CA SER A 114 -14.00 -27.38 23.91
C SER A 114 -13.19 -26.38 23.11
N ARG A 115 -12.13 -26.82 22.41
CA ARG A 115 -11.43 -25.91 21.47
C ARG A 115 -12.38 -25.30 20.41
N TYR A 116 -13.43 -26.02 20.06
CA TYR A 116 -14.34 -25.68 18.95
C TYR A 116 -15.79 -25.46 19.38
N PHE A 117 -16.17 -25.80 20.62
CA PHE A 117 -17.55 -25.78 21.09
C PHE A 117 -17.72 -24.88 22.33
N TRP A 118 -18.88 -24.26 22.41
CA TRP A 118 -19.29 -23.32 23.44
C TRP A 118 -20.72 -23.60 23.89
N ASN A 119 -21.01 -23.27 25.15
CA ASN A 119 -22.33 -23.38 25.75
C ASN A 119 -23.20 -22.21 25.25
N MET A 120 -24.32 -22.50 24.58
CA MET A 120 -25.24 -21.47 24.05
C MET A 120 -25.92 -20.66 25.16
N GLU A 121 -26.38 -21.31 26.23
CA GLU A 121 -27.08 -20.65 27.36
C GLU A 121 -26.18 -19.59 27.98
N TRP A 122 -24.88 -19.90 28.15
CA TRP A 122 -23.92 -18.93 28.64
C TRP A 122 -23.87 -17.66 27.76
N PHE A 123 -23.96 -17.80 26.43
CA PHE A 123 -24.00 -16.63 25.54
C PHE A 123 -25.31 -15.86 25.67
N GLU A 124 -26.44 -16.56 25.78
CA GLU A 124 -27.76 -15.93 25.97
C GLU A 124 -27.77 -15.07 27.26
N GLU A 125 -27.21 -15.59 28.35
CA GLU A 125 -27.11 -14.89 29.64
C GLU A 125 -26.08 -13.75 29.64
N ASN A 126 -24.98 -13.88 28.89
CA ASN A 126 -23.86 -12.95 28.94
C ASN A 126 -23.80 -11.96 27.76
N LEU A 127 -24.73 -12.01 26.82
CA LEU A 127 -24.66 -11.23 25.58
C LEU A 127 -24.57 -9.72 25.83
N THR A 128 -25.40 -9.21 26.74
CA THR A 128 -25.42 -7.80 27.15
C THR A 128 -24.08 -7.36 27.75
N ARG A 129 -23.53 -8.16 28.67
CA ARG A 129 -22.21 -7.93 29.27
C ARG A 129 -21.10 -7.91 28.22
N LEU A 130 -21.13 -8.85 27.26
CA LEU A 130 -20.16 -8.92 26.17
C LEU A 130 -20.25 -7.71 25.23
N HIS A 131 -21.47 -7.24 24.94
CA HIS A 131 -21.71 -6.00 24.22
C HIS A 131 -21.08 -4.82 24.97
N GLU A 132 -21.43 -4.60 26.24
CA GLU A 132 -20.89 -3.52 27.05
C GLU A 132 -19.36 -3.55 27.15
N THR A 133 -18.77 -4.73 27.32
CA THR A 133 -17.31 -4.89 27.41
C THR A 133 -16.62 -4.51 26.09
N SER A 134 -17.27 -4.79 24.94
CA SER A 134 -16.77 -4.39 23.63
C SER A 134 -16.97 -2.90 23.31
N TYR A 135 -18.02 -2.27 23.86
CA TYR A 135 -18.35 -0.86 23.66
C TYR A 135 -17.62 0.09 24.64
N ARG A 136 -17.44 -0.29 25.91
CA ARG A 136 -16.74 0.51 26.94
C ARG A 136 -15.29 0.86 26.55
N LYS A 137 -14.64 0.08 25.66
CA LYS A 137 -13.28 0.39 25.16
C LYS A 137 -13.22 1.05 23.77
N LYS A 138 -14.35 1.24 23.07
CA LYS A 138 -14.40 2.08 21.85
C LYS A 138 -14.74 3.54 22.14
N GLY A 139 -15.35 3.84 23.29
CA GLY A 139 -15.87 5.17 23.62
C GLY A 139 -15.03 6.06 24.55
N LYS A 140 -13.99 5.54 25.24
CA LYS A 140 -13.14 6.36 26.13
C LYS A 140 -11.66 6.01 25.93
N HIS A 141 -10.81 7.03 25.72
CA HIS A 141 -9.34 6.99 25.57
C HIS A 141 -8.70 6.69 24.21
N ARG A 142 -9.17 7.26 23.10
CA ARG A 142 -8.37 7.25 21.85
C ARG A 142 -8.42 8.54 21.03
N GLN A 143 -8.06 9.68 21.63
CA GLN A 143 -7.35 10.81 20.99
C GLN A 143 -7.17 11.94 22.01
N SER A 144 -5.93 12.45 22.16
CA SER A 144 -5.44 13.62 22.94
C SER A 144 -4.78 13.44 24.32
N MET A 145 -4.41 12.23 24.77
CA MET A 145 -3.76 12.04 26.08
C MET A 145 -2.58 12.98 26.40
N TYR A 146 -1.75 13.38 25.43
CA TYR A 146 -0.65 14.33 25.69
C TYR A 146 -1.04 15.81 25.63
N TYR A 147 -2.11 16.16 24.90
CA TYR A 147 -2.57 17.56 24.84
C TYR A 147 -3.27 17.93 26.15
N ASP A 148 -4.02 16.99 26.71
CA ASP A 148 -4.75 17.15 27.96
C ASP A 148 -3.82 17.25 29.19
N LEU A 149 -2.54 16.85 29.04
CA LEU A 149 -1.49 17.01 30.06
C LEU A 149 -0.83 18.40 30.03
N LEU A 150 -1.10 19.21 29.02
CA LEU A 150 -0.53 20.55 28.88
C LEU A 150 -1.36 21.57 29.65
N ASN A 151 -0.73 22.64 30.12
CA ASN A 151 -1.47 23.76 30.72
C ASN A 151 -2.16 24.62 29.63
N ASP A 152 -3.05 25.51 30.05
CA ASP A 152 -3.86 26.34 29.15
C ASP A 152 -3.02 27.24 28.23
N GLU A 153 -1.89 27.75 28.72
CA GLU A 153 -0.99 28.60 27.94
C GLU A 153 -0.37 27.81 26.78
N GLN A 154 0.16 26.63 27.06
CA GLN A 154 0.73 25.72 26.07
C GLN A 154 -0.31 25.28 25.04
N GLN A 155 -1.52 24.94 25.49
CA GLN A 155 -2.64 24.58 24.63
C GLN A 155 -3.02 25.74 23.70
N LYS A 156 -3.08 26.97 24.23
CA LYS A 156 -3.39 28.18 23.47
C LYS A 156 -2.35 28.46 22.38
N TRP A 157 -1.06 28.35 22.69
CA TRP A 157 0.01 28.51 21.68
C TRP A 157 -0.14 27.53 20.52
N ILE A 158 -0.46 26.26 20.83
CA ILE A 158 -0.71 25.24 19.81
C ILE A 158 -1.94 25.62 18.96
N GLU A 159 -3.07 26.00 19.57
CA GLU A 159 -4.28 26.35 18.82
C GLU A 159 -4.12 27.60 17.97
N ASP A 160 -3.46 28.65 18.49
CA ASP A 160 -3.18 29.87 17.73
C ASP A 160 -2.36 29.57 16.47
N TYR A 161 -1.31 28.74 16.61
CA TYR A 161 -0.52 28.28 15.48
C TYR A 161 -1.36 27.49 14.47
N LEU A 162 -2.17 26.53 14.95
CA LEU A 162 -3.02 25.69 14.10
C LEU A 162 -4.07 26.52 13.37
N ASN A 163 -4.67 27.52 14.02
CA ASN A 163 -5.62 28.45 13.43
C ASN A 163 -4.97 29.31 12.34
N ARG A 164 -3.76 29.84 12.59
CA ARG A 164 -3.00 30.58 11.57
C ARG A 164 -2.73 29.71 10.34
N ARG A 165 -2.29 28.46 10.54
CA ARG A 165 -2.07 27.52 9.43
C ARG A 165 -3.37 27.13 8.70
N LYS A 166 -4.48 26.99 9.43
CA LYS A 166 -5.82 26.72 8.87
C LYS A 166 -6.28 27.84 7.95
N SER A 167 -5.98 29.10 8.29
CA SER A 167 -6.32 30.27 7.48
C SER A 167 -5.43 30.49 6.25
N GLY A 168 -4.39 29.68 6.04
CA GLY A 168 -3.46 29.82 4.91
C GLY A 168 -2.44 30.95 5.06
N GLN A 169 -2.42 31.65 6.20
CA GLN A 169 -1.45 32.71 6.46
C GLN A 169 -0.02 32.16 6.50
N GLY A 170 0.90 32.88 5.86
CA GLY A 170 2.32 32.53 5.85
C GLY A 170 2.99 32.75 7.22
N ILE A 171 4.07 31.99 7.44
CA ILE A 171 4.99 32.17 8.57
C ILE A 171 6.33 32.59 7.99
N ARG A 172 6.93 33.64 8.55
CA ARG A 172 8.25 34.11 8.13
C ARG A 172 9.32 33.26 8.83
N ILE A 173 10.21 32.66 8.04
CA ILE A 173 11.35 31.86 8.50
C ILE A 173 12.60 32.52 7.92
N GLY A 174 13.35 33.24 8.76
CA GLY A 174 14.40 34.15 8.33
C GLY A 174 13.87 35.18 7.31
N HIS A 175 14.49 35.29 6.14
CA HIS A 175 14.04 36.19 5.07
C HIS A 175 12.92 35.61 4.19
N LYS A 176 12.58 34.31 4.32
CA LYS A 176 11.62 33.63 3.44
C LYS A 176 10.23 33.61 4.07
N LEU A 177 9.21 33.99 3.29
CA LEU A 177 7.82 33.78 3.67
C LEU A 177 7.41 32.36 3.28
N GLN A 178 7.21 31.49 4.27
CA GLN A 178 6.67 30.16 4.05
C GLN A 178 5.14 30.22 4.13
N TRP A 179 4.49 30.30 2.97
CA TRP A 179 3.04 30.16 2.88
C TRP A 179 2.59 28.80 3.43
N ALA A 180 1.57 28.80 4.28
CA ALA A 180 1.00 27.56 4.74
C ALA A 180 0.32 26.88 3.56
N TYR A 181 0.84 25.73 3.13
CA TYR A 181 0.09 24.80 2.30
C TYR A 181 -1.19 24.45 3.06
N VAL A 182 -2.35 24.98 2.62
CA VAL A 182 -3.65 24.63 3.21
C VAL A 182 -3.88 23.15 2.91
N PRO A 183 -3.83 22.26 3.92
CA PRO A 183 -3.87 20.83 3.65
C PRO A 183 -5.24 20.44 3.10
N ALA A 184 -5.25 19.63 2.04
CA ALA A 184 -6.45 18.99 1.47
C ALA A 184 -7.44 18.35 2.47
N LYS A 185 -6.95 17.94 3.65
CA LYS A 185 -7.75 17.40 4.77
C LYS A 185 -7.45 18.20 6.02
N VAL A 186 -7.83 19.49 6.01
CA VAL A 186 -7.49 20.46 7.06
C VAL A 186 -7.68 19.86 8.45
N GLU A 187 -8.86 19.34 8.78
CA GLU A 187 -9.15 18.81 10.13
C GLU A 187 -8.27 17.62 10.53
N ARG A 188 -8.09 16.63 9.65
CA ARG A 188 -7.24 15.46 9.95
C ARG A 188 -5.78 15.88 10.12
N THR A 189 -5.31 16.79 9.27
CA THR A 189 -3.93 17.29 9.32
C THR A 189 -3.70 18.14 10.57
N ILE A 190 -4.61 19.05 10.90
CA ILE A 190 -4.58 19.87 12.11
C ILE A 190 -4.58 18.98 13.36
N LYS A 191 -5.44 17.95 13.40
CA LYS A 191 -5.45 16.97 14.50
C LYS A 191 -4.12 16.21 14.62
N SER A 192 -3.48 15.89 13.50
CA SER A 192 -2.15 15.28 13.50
C SER A 192 -1.08 16.25 14.00
N TRP A 193 -1.12 17.51 13.58
CA TRP A 193 -0.16 18.53 14.00
C TRP A 193 -0.29 18.86 15.48
N ARG A 194 -1.53 19.00 15.99
CA ARG A 194 -1.83 19.12 17.43
C ARG A 194 -1.16 17.99 18.19
N LYS A 195 -1.44 16.74 17.80
CA LYS A 195 -0.83 15.56 18.44
C LYS A 195 0.70 15.63 18.42
N THR A 196 1.30 16.00 17.29
CA THR A 196 2.76 16.08 17.16
C THR A 196 3.35 17.14 18.09
N LEU A 197 2.78 18.36 18.12
CA LEU A 197 3.25 19.43 18.99
C LEU A 197 3.05 19.09 20.48
N SER A 198 1.92 18.47 20.85
CA SER A 198 1.71 18.02 22.23
C SER A 198 2.74 17.01 22.68
N ILE A 199 3.12 16.07 21.80
CA ILE A 199 4.19 15.12 22.09
C ILE A 199 5.53 15.85 22.29
N VAL A 200 5.81 16.88 21.49
CA VAL A 200 7.04 17.68 21.66
C VAL A 200 7.06 18.34 23.04
N PHE A 201 5.97 19.00 23.43
CA PHE A 201 5.87 19.70 24.71
C PHE A 201 5.95 18.72 25.89
N TYR A 202 5.21 17.61 25.81
CA TYR A 202 5.28 16.53 26.79
C TYR A 202 6.72 16.05 27.00
N LYS A 203 7.50 15.84 25.92
CA LYS A 203 8.89 15.41 26.04
C LYS A 203 9.80 16.46 26.70
N ILE A 204 9.60 17.73 26.37
CA ILE A 204 10.32 18.83 27.01
C ILE A 204 10.02 18.82 28.52
N ILE A 205 8.74 18.76 28.90
CA ILE A 205 8.30 18.75 30.29
C ILE A 205 8.90 17.55 31.03
N CYS A 206 8.80 16.34 30.48
CA CYS A 206 9.40 15.15 31.07
C CYS A 206 10.92 15.29 31.24
N GLY A 207 11.61 15.86 30.25
CA GLY A 207 13.05 16.14 30.32
C GLY A 207 13.41 17.10 31.44
N ARG A 208 12.68 18.23 31.54
CA ARG A 208 12.88 19.24 32.59
C ARG A 208 12.50 18.72 33.99
N CYS A 209 11.50 17.86 34.11
CA CYS A 209 11.13 17.16 35.35
C CYS A 209 12.09 16.00 35.71
N GLY A 210 13.11 15.71 34.89
CA GLY A 210 14.05 14.62 35.14
C GLY A 210 13.45 13.21 35.03
N ILE A 211 12.29 13.06 34.39
CA ILE A 211 11.64 11.77 34.17
C ILE A 211 12.47 10.99 33.14
N LYS A 212 12.78 9.73 33.44
CA LYS A 212 13.60 8.87 32.58
C LYS A 212 12.72 7.92 31.77
N ASN A 213 13.21 7.46 30.61
CA ASN A 213 12.55 6.43 29.79
C ASN A 213 11.13 6.76 29.30
N TYR A 214 10.66 8.03 29.38
CA TYR A 214 9.37 8.46 28.84
C TYR A 214 9.25 8.29 27.33
N TYR A 215 10.38 8.07 26.64
CA TYR A 215 10.48 7.91 25.19
C TYR A 215 10.42 6.43 24.74
N VAL A 216 10.31 5.48 25.67
CA VAL A 216 10.17 4.05 25.34
C VAL A 216 8.80 3.80 24.70
N LEU A 217 8.76 3.04 23.60
CA LEU A 217 7.53 2.72 22.88
C LEU A 217 6.93 1.40 23.38
N GLU A 218 5.71 1.43 23.91
CA GLU A 218 4.98 0.19 24.24
C GLU A 218 4.36 -0.45 22.99
N ARG A 219 3.90 0.37 22.03
CA ARG A 219 3.29 -0.04 20.76
C ARG A 219 3.60 0.98 19.69
N SER A 220 3.43 0.60 18.42
CA SER A 220 3.67 1.48 17.27
C SER A 220 2.99 2.85 17.45
N GLY A 221 3.82 3.89 17.68
CA GLY A 221 3.37 5.29 17.80
C GLY A 221 2.75 5.70 19.14
N LYS A 222 2.98 4.94 20.22
CA LYS A 222 2.63 5.32 21.60
C LYS A 222 3.81 5.12 22.54
N TYR A 223 4.17 6.18 23.26
CA TYR A 223 5.13 6.08 24.35
C TYR A 223 4.48 5.38 25.55
N ARG A 224 5.32 4.79 26.41
CA ARG A 224 4.92 4.24 27.70
C ARG A 224 4.17 5.31 28.51
N ASP A 225 3.11 4.90 29.17
CA ASP A 225 2.40 5.76 30.12
C ASP A 225 3.29 5.98 31.36
N LEU A 226 3.26 7.19 31.91
CA LEU A 226 3.97 7.49 33.17
C LEU A 226 3.32 6.70 34.31
N ASN A 227 4.14 6.19 35.23
CA ASN A 227 3.62 5.58 36.46
C ASN A 227 3.14 6.67 37.44
N GLU A 228 2.54 6.29 38.56
CA GLU A 228 1.99 7.24 39.54
C GLU A 228 3.05 8.21 40.08
N GLU A 229 4.23 7.71 40.48
CA GLU A 229 5.35 8.54 40.96
C GLU A 229 5.93 9.49 39.89
N GLU A 230 5.90 9.10 38.62
CA GLU A 230 6.31 9.95 37.49
C GLU A 230 5.24 11.00 37.18
N MET A 231 3.96 10.64 37.31
CA MET A 231 2.84 11.57 37.15
C MET A 231 2.81 12.63 38.24
N GLU A 232 3.14 12.30 39.48
CA GLU A 232 3.28 13.28 40.56
C GLU A 232 4.43 14.27 40.32
N ARG A 233 5.50 13.82 39.65
CA ARG A 233 6.63 14.69 39.26
C ARG A 233 6.37 15.48 37.98
N PHE A 234 5.41 15.06 37.17
CA PHE A 234 5.10 15.72 35.92
C PHE A 234 4.43 17.07 36.20
N ASN A 235 5.11 18.16 35.86
CA ASN A 235 4.62 19.51 36.07
C ASN A 235 4.70 20.30 34.75
N PRO A 236 3.57 20.63 34.10
CA PRO A 236 3.59 21.37 32.84
C PRO A 236 4.16 22.79 32.98
N ASP A 237 4.13 23.40 34.16
CA ASP A 237 4.55 24.79 34.37
C ASP A 237 6.07 25.00 34.34
N VAL A 238 6.86 23.92 34.35
CA VAL A 238 8.34 23.99 34.18
C VAL A 238 8.75 24.38 32.75
N PHE A 239 7.80 24.39 31.82
CA PHE A 239 8.02 24.74 30.43
C PHE A 239 7.05 25.82 29.97
N LYS A 240 7.57 27.03 29.74
CA LYS A 240 6.89 28.06 28.97
C LYS A 240 7.41 28.01 27.54
N VAL A 241 6.52 28.20 26.57
CA VAL A 241 6.87 28.09 25.14
C VAL A 241 7.96 29.09 24.75
N VAL A 242 7.92 30.28 25.34
CA VAL A 242 8.89 31.36 25.13
C VAL A 242 10.24 31.12 25.82
N ASP A 243 10.32 30.14 26.72
CA ASP A 243 11.56 29.74 27.41
C ASP A 243 12.20 28.52 26.72
N PHE A 244 11.88 28.28 25.45
CA PHE A 244 12.50 27.23 24.65
C PHE A 244 14.01 27.46 24.52
N SER A 245 14.78 26.41 24.71
CA SER A 245 16.24 26.43 24.76
C SER A 245 16.86 25.32 23.89
N PRO A 246 18.13 25.46 23.47
CA PRO A 246 18.79 24.44 22.66
C PRO A 246 18.94 23.06 23.33
N SER A 247 18.90 22.96 24.67
CA SER A 247 18.92 21.67 25.37
C SER A 247 17.61 20.89 25.24
N ASP A 248 16.49 21.58 24.99
CA ASP A 248 15.19 20.94 24.77
C ASP A 248 15.19 19.97 23.58
N ILE A 249 16.05 20.24 22.59
CA ILE A 249 16.25 19.38 21.40
C ILE A 249 16.66 17.96 21.78
N ASP A 250 17.52 17.82 22.79
CA ASP A 250 18.06 16.53 23.18
C ASP A 250 16.95 15.64 23.75
N TRP A 251 16.03 16.20 24.55
CA TRP A 251 14.84 15.53 25.06
C TRP A 251 13.83 15.17 23.97
N ILE A 252 13.60 16.08 23.02
CA ILE A 252 12.68 15.83 21.90
C ILE A 252 13.18 14.69 21.03
N ARG A 253 14.50 14.64 20.76
CA ARG A 253 15.16 13.64 19.91
C ARG A 253 15.07 12.23 20.48
N MET A 254 15.00 12.05 21.80
CA MET A 254 14.98 10.73 22.44
C MET A 254 13.87 9.82 21.87
N GLY A 255 14.22 8.58 21.50
CA GLY A 255 13.29 7.61 20.93
C GLY A 255 12.92 7.83 19.45
N TYR A 256 13.52 8.79 18.75
CA TYR A 256 13.40 8.93 17.29
C TYR A 256 14.68 8.48 16.58
N LYS A 257 14.51 7.84 15.42
CA LYS A 257 15.60 7.76 14.42
C LYS A 257 15.88 9.15 13.88
N ASP A 258 17.13 9.46 13.54
CA ASP A 258 17.54 10.79 13.06
C ASP A 258 16.68 11.29 11.89
N THR A 259 16.41 10.44 10.90
CA THR A 259 15.55 10.80 9.75
C THR A 259 14.11 11.15 10.15
N THR A 260 13.60 10.56 11.23
CA THR A 260 12.26 10.83 11.75
C THR A 260 12.26 12.11 12.58
N PHE A 261 13.29 12.30 13.41
CA PHE A 261 13.50 13.52 14.19
C PHE A 261 13.66 14.74 13.28
N THR A 262 14.55 14.69 12.27
CA THR A 262 14.73 15.79 11.31
C THR A 262 13.43 16.13 10.59
N LYS A 263 12.62 15.13 10.19
CA LYS A 263 11.30 15.37 9.59
C LYS A 263 10.33 16.03 10.57
N LEU A 264 10.33 15.62 11.83
CA LEU A 264 9.51 16.22 12.87
C LEU A 264 9.90 17.68 13.10
N PHE A 265 11.20 17.94 13.22
CA PHE A 265 11.75 19.27 13.44
C PHE A 265 11.41 20.21 12.28
N GLU A 266 11.80 19.86 11.06
CA GLU A 266 11.62 20.72 9.88
C GLU A 266 10.15 20.96 9.52
N LYS A 267 9.27 19.96 9.73
CA LYS A 267 7.86 20.08 9.32
C LYS A 267 6.94 20.65 10.38
N HIS A 268 7.28 20.52 11.66
CA HIS A 268 6.36 20.84 12.75
C HIS A 268 6.97 21.82 13.75
N LEU A 269 8.11 21.48 14.37
CA LEU A 269 8.65 22.29 15.46
C LEU A 269 9.25 23.60 14.96
N LYS A 270 10.10 23.58 13.93
CA LYS A 270 10.73 24.78 13.38
C LYS A 270 9.70 25.82 12.91
N PRO A 271 8.69 25.49 12.08
CA PRO A 271 7.64 26.45 11.73
C PRO A 271 6.86 26.98 12.93
N PHE A 272 6.66 26.16 13.96
CA PHE A 272 6.01 26.57 15.21
C PHE A 272 6.86 27.57 16.00
N LEU A 273 8.16 27.31 16.17
CA LEU A 273 9.07 28.23 16.86
C LEU A 273 9.18 29.59 16.14
N TYR A 274 9.28 29.60 14.81
CA TYR A 274 9.26 30.85 14.06
C TYR A 274 7.90 31.56 14.12
N PHE A 275 6.78 30.83 14.30
CA PHE A 275 5.50 31.47 14.56
C PHE A 275 5.51 32.21 15.90
N VAL A 276 6.04 31.59 16.96
CA VAL A 276 6.20 32.22 18.28
C VAL A 276 7.12 33.44 18.16
N LEU A 277 8.27 33.30 17.49
CA LEU A 277 9.20 34.41 17.25
C LEU A 277 8.53 35.59 16.52
N ASN A 278 7.73 35.31 15.48
CA ASN A 278 7.01 36.36 14.75
C ASN A 278 5.99 37.07 15.64
N LYS A 279 5.27 36.35 16.51
CA LYS A 279 4.35 36.94 17.50
C LYS A 279 5.07 37.86 18.47
N LEU A 280 6.18 37.41 19.07
CA LEU A 280 7.00 38.23 19.97
C LEU A 280 7.55 39.48 19.27
N LYS A 281 7.96 39.35 18.01
CA LYS A 281 8.43 40.47 17.19
C LYS A 281 7.31 41.44 16.83
N GLU A 282 6.11 40.95 16.48
CA GLU A 282 4.92 41.76 16.23
C GLU A 282 4.57 42.58 17.49
N GLU A 283 4.55 41.95 18.67
CA GLU A 283 4.31 42.63 19.96
C GLU A 283 5.34 43.73 20.26
N TRP A 284 6.63 43.46 20.04
CA TRP A 284 7.68 44.48 20.20
C TRP A 284 7.53 45.63 19.19
N ILE A 285 7.22 45.34 17.92
CA ILE A 285 7.00 46.36 16.90
C ILE A 285 5.80 47.23 17.29
N GLU A 286 4.70 46.65 17.76
CA GLU A 286 3.53 47.40 18.21
C GLU A 286 3.87 48.31 19.40
N LYS A 287 4.58 47.79 20.42
CA LYS A 287 5.05 48.60 21.55
C LYS A 287 5.91 49.77 21.07
N LYS A 288 6.87 49.48 20.16
CA LYS A 288 7.72 50.50 19.54
C LYS A 288 6.90 51.54 18.76
N GLN A 289 5.92 51.13 17.97
CA GLN A 289 5.09 52.04 17.19
C GLN A 289 4.22 52.94 18.06
N ARG A 290 3.62 52.40 19.14
CA ARG A 290 2.86 53.20 20.12
C ARG A 290 3.73 54.23 20.84
N SER A 291 5.02 53.96 20.91
CA SER A 291 6.01 54.86 21.51
C SER A 291 6.61 55.90 20.54
N LEU A 292 6.41 55.76 19.23
CA LEU A 292 6.89 56.74 18.24
C LEU A 292 6.12 58.05 18.39
N GLY A 293 6.85 59.16 18.51
CA GLY A 293 6.28 60.51 18.66
C GLY A 293 5.91 60.90 20.10
N LYS A 294 6.16 60.04 21.10
CA LYS A 294 5.99 60.35 22.53
C LYS A 294 7.34 60.37 23.24
N LYS A 295 7.48 61.25 24.24
CA LYS A 295 8.65 61.25 25.14
C LYS A 295 8.46 60.11 26.15
N LEU A 296 9.05 58.95 25.86
CA LEU A 296 8.97 57.78 26.74
C LEU A 296 9.63 58.05 28.10
N SER A 297 9.00 57.54 29.16
CA SER A 297 9.60 57.45 30.48
C SER A 297 10.82 56.52 30.47
N LYS A 298 11.65 56.57 31.52
CA LYS A 298 12.79 55.66 31.67
C LYS A 298 12.32 54.19 31.72
N GLU A 299 11.23 53.93 32.46
CA GLU A 299 10.65 52.59 32.61
C GLU A 299 10.12 52.03 31.29
N GLU A 300 9.47 52.86 30.47
CA GLU A 300 8.95 52.44 29.15
C GLU A 300 10.07 52.10 28.17
N LYS A 301 11.20 52.83 28.22
CA LYS A 301 12.39 52.51 27.41
C LYS A 301 13.02 51.19 27.87
N GLU A 302 13.14 50.99 29.18
CA GLU A 302 13.67 49.75 29.75
C GLU A 302 12.76 48.55 29.45
N GLU A 303 11.44 48.72 29.44
CA GLU A 303 10.50 47.68 29.01
C GLU A 303 10.65 47.34 27.52
N LEU A 304 10.81 48.35 26.66
CA LEU A 304 10.98 48.15 25.23
C LEU A 304 12.28 47.41 24.89
N GLU A 305 13.38 47.75 25.57
CA GLU A 305 14.65 47.03 25.37
C GLU A 305 14.64 45.63 25.96
N ARG A 306 14.02 45.42 27.13
CA ARG A 306 13.82 44.06 27.65
C ARG A 306 13.01 43.19 26.68
N ALA A 307 11.95 43.74 26.09
CA ALA A 307 11.18 43.02 25.07
C ALA A 307 12.00 42.71 23.81
N LYS A 308 12.93 43.60 23.43
CA LYS A 308 13.84 43.39 22.31
C LYS A 308 14.84 42.27 22.58
N GLU A 309 15.57 42.38 23.69
CA GLU A 309 16.54 41.38 24.15
C GLU A 309 15.89 40.01 24.30
N PHE A 310 14.64 39.97 24.77
CA PHE A 310 13.88 38.74 24.92
C PHE A 310 13.65 38.02 23.59
N TYR A 311 13.13 38.70 22.55
CA TYR A 311 12.91 38.04 21.27
C TYR A 311 14.23 37.71 20.56
N GLU A 312 15.29 38.51 20.72
CA GLU A 312 16.62 38.23 20.13
C GLU A 312 17.28 37.01 20.79
N THR A 313 17.13 36.86 22.10
CA THR A 313 17.59 35.67 22.83
C THR A 313 16.85 34.42 22.37
N PHE A 314 15.52 34.53 22.16
CA PHE A 314 14.71 33.44 21.62
C PHE A 314 15.11 33.09 20.18
N GLU A 315 15.35 34.08 19.32
CA GLU A 315 15.84 33.89 17.95
C GLU A 315 17.19 33.15 17.94
N MET A 316 18.14 33.57 18.76
CA MET A 316 19.43 32.90 18.93
C MET A 316 19.26 31.45 19.43
N GLY A 317 18.33 31.21 20.37
CA GLY A 317 17.98 29.88 20.85
C GLY A 317 17.47 28.96 19.73
N ILE A 318 16.65 29.50 18.82
CA ILE A 318 16.17 28.77 17.63
C ILE A 318 17.33 28.41 16.70
N GLU A 319 18.22 29.36 16.38
CA GLU A 319 19.35 29.12 15.48
C GLU A 319 20.33 28.08 16.04
N LEU A 320 20.61 28.13 17.35
CA LEU A 320 21.39 27.10 18.04
C LEU A 320 20.67 25.74 18.09
N ALA A 321 19.35 25.72 18.22
CA ALA A 321 18.58 24.49 18.13
C ALA A 321 18.65 23.87 16.72
N ILE A 322 18.64 24.71 15.66
CA ILE A 322 18.80 24.26 14.27
C ILE A 322 20.17 23.61 14.06
N SER A 323 21.24 24.16 14.62
CA SER A 323 22.60 23.59 14.47
C SER A 323 22.76 22.22 15.13
N LYS A 324 21.96 21.91 16.16
CA LYS A 324 21.91 20.58 16.80
C LYS A 324 21.12 19.54 16.00
N VAL A 325 20.33 19.95 15.01
CA VAL A 325 19.58 19.02 14.19
C VAL A 325 20.52 18.40 13.17
N PRO A 326 20.57 17.06 13.04
CA PRO A 326 21.40 16.42 12.04
C PRO A 326 21.09 17.04 10.68
N ILE A 327 22.09 17.68 10.08
CA ILE A 327 21.99 18.15 8.71
C ILE A 327 21.58 16.92 7.93
N ARG A 328 20.44 17.00 7.25
CA ARG A 328 20.26 16.17 6.07
C ARG A 328 21.41 16.58 5.17
N THR A 329 22.55 15.90 5.27
CA THR A 329 23.17 15.45 4.04
C THR A 329 21.98 14.83 3.34
N SER A 330 21.46 15.53 2.33
CA SER A 330 20.87 14.79 1.23
C SER A 330 21.94 13.74 1.01
N SER A 331 21.68 12.51 1.44
CA SER A 331 22.39 11.37 0.92
C SER A 331 22.35 11.66 -0.57
N TYR A 332 23.47 12.16 -1.08
CA TYR A 332 23.73 12.33 -2.49
C TYR A 332 23.26 11.00 -3.02
N SER A 333 22.18 11.07 -3.80
CA SER A 333 21.41 9.95 -4.31
C SER A 333 22.01 8.60 -3.92
N GLU A 334 21.37 7.83 -3.02
CA GLU A 334 21.16 6.43 -3.42
C GLU A 334 20.72 6.58 -4.88
N GLU A 335 21.59 6.23 -5.83
CA GLU A 335 21.35 6.45 -7.25
C GLU A 335 19.90 6.10 -7.45
N GLN A 336 19.06 7.12 -7.66
CA GLN A 336 17.63 6.88 -7.69
C GLN A 336 17.47 6.12 -8.97
N LEU A 337 17.48 4.79 -8.84
CA LEU A 337 17.37 3.91 -9.97
C LEU A 337 16.19 4.43 -10.78
N PRO A 338 16.40 4.58 -12.09
CA PRO A 338 15.37 5.15 -12.94
C PRO A 338 14.05 4.41 -12.66
N PRO A 339 12.91 5.12 -12.62
CA PRO A 339 11.65 4.45 -12.33
C PRO A 339 11.46 3.28 -13.31
N ILE A 340 11.10 2.13 -12.78
CA ILE A 340 10.95 0.91 -13.58
C ILE A 340 9.62 1.03 -14.32
N PHE A 341 9.62 0.80 -15.64
CA PHE A 341 8.41 0.77 -16.45
C PHE A 341 8.34 -0.56 -17.17
N LEU A 342 7.23 -1.27 -17.01
CA LEU A 342 7.03 -2.54 -17.70
C LEU A 342 6.63 -2.31 -19.15
N THR A 343 7.13 -3.13 -20.07
CA THR A 343 6.55 -3.25 -21.42
C THR A 343 5.20 -3.98 -21.37
N HIS A 344 4.44 -3.94 -22.46
CA HIS A 344 3.18 -4.70 -22.56
C HIS A 344 3.39 -6.21 -22.30
N GLU A 345 4.46 -6.77 -22.85
CA GLU A 345 4.84 -8.17 -22.66
C GLU A 345 5.14 -8.47 -21.18
N GLN A 346 5.95 -7.62 -20.53
CA GLN A 346 6.27 -7.78 -19.11
C GLN A 346 5.05 -7.63 -18.20
N VAL A 347 4.06 -6.79 -18.57
CA VAL A 347 2.77 -6.73 -17.88
C VAL A 347 2.04 -8.07 -17.95
N LEU A 348 2.03 -8.74 -19.11
CA LEU A 348 1.39 -10.05 -19.27
C LEU A 348 2.16 -11.15 -18.55
N MET A 349 3.49 -11.18 -18.65
CA MET A 349 4.33 -12.11 -17.91
C MET A 349 4.08 -11.99 -16.39
N ALA A 350 4.04 -10.76 -15.86
CA ALA A 350 3.72 -10.52 -14.46
C ALA A 350 2.32 -11.01 -14.09
N LYS A 351 1.32 -10.72 -14.94
CA LYS A 351 -0.06 -11.19 -14.76
C LYS A 351 -0.10 -12.72 -14.63
N ASP A 352 0.56 -13.44 -15.54
CA ASP A 352 0.52 -14.91 -15.58
C ASP A 352 1.29 -15.53 -14.43
N VAL A 353 2.46 -14.98 -14.08
CA VAL A 353 3.20 -15.38 -12.87
C VAL A 353 2.32 -15.21 -11.63
N ILE A 354 1.68 -14.05 -11.44
CA ILE A 354 0.81 -13.81 -10.27
C ILE A 354 -0.41 -14.74 -10.29
N ARG A 355 -1.05 -14.89 -11.46
CA ARG A 355 -2.33 -15.60 -11.60
C ARG A 355 -2.19 -17.10 -11.34
N ASN A 356 -1.07 -17.67 -11.75
CA ASN A 356 -0.82 -19.11 -11.73
C ASN A 356 -0.01 -19.56 -10.50
N ASP A 357 0.39 -18.65 -9.61
CA ASP A 357 1.17 -18.99 -8.42
C ASP A 357 0.27 -19.47 -7.27
N PRO A 358 0.31 -20.78 -6.91
CA PRO A 358 -0.51 -21.31 -5.82
C PRO A 358 -0.02 -20.89 -4.43
N SER A 359 1.20 -20.35 -4.30
CA SER A 359 1.74 -19.89 -3.02
C SER A 359 1.18 -18.52 -2.60
N LEU A 360 0.61 -17.76 -3.54
CA LEU A 360 -0.05 -16.50 -3.25
C LEU A 360 -1.43 -16.72 -2.61
N ASN A 361 -1.68 -16.00 -1.52
CA ASN A 361 -3.03 -15.92 -0.97
C ASN A 361 -3.94 -15.08 -1.90
N ASP A 362 -5.00 -15.71 -2.41
CA ASP A 362 -5.91 -15.21 -3.44
C ASP A 362 -5.22 -14.68 -4.72
N PRO A 363 -4.66 -15.57 -5.58
CA PRO A 363 -3.97 -15.17 -6.80
C PRO A 363 -4.85 -14.28 -7.70
N LEU A 364 -6.15 -14.61 -7.85
CA LEU A 364 -7.11 -13.80 -8.62
C LEU A 364 -7.18 -12.34 -8.14
N LYS A 365 -7.30 -12.14 -6.83
CA LYS A 365 -7.38 -10.82 -6.21
C LYS A 365 -6.10 -10.02 -6.48
N LYS A 366 -4.94 -10.68 -6.41
CA LYS A 366 -3.63 -10.08 -6.68
C LYS A 366 -3.46 -9.72 -8.16
N THR A 367 -3.92 -10.57 -9.06
CA THR A 367 -3.95 -10.28 -10.50
C THR A 367 -4.84 -9.07 -10.80
N VAL A 368 -6.06 -9.01 -10.25
CA VAL A 368 -6.96 -7.85 -10.40
C VAL A 368 -6.28 -6.58 -9.90
N LEU A 369 -5.70 -6.63 -8.70
CA LEU A 369 -5.00 -5.49 -8.09
C LEU A 369 -3.85 -4.99 -8.98
N PHE A 370 -3.02 -5.90 -9.49
CA PHE A 370 -1.89 -5.58 -10.34
C PHE A 370 -2.35 -5.00 -11.69
N MET A 371 -3.30 -5.65 -12.35
CA MET A 371 -3.79 -5.23 -13.67
C MET A 371 -4.55 -3.90 -13.63
N ILE A 372 -5.31 -3.62 -12.55
CA ILE A 372 -5.89 -2.29 -12.32
C ILE A 372 -4.78 -1.23 -12.22
N GLY A 373 -3.67 -1.54 -11.55
CA GLY A 373 -2.53 -0.65 -11.51
C GLY A 373 -1.95 -0.35 -12.91
N CYS A 374 -1.69 -1.40 -13.70
CA CYS A 374 -1.07 -1.31 -15.03
C CYS A 374 -1.96 -0.69 -16.11
N LEU A 375 -3.29 -0.73 -15.95
CA LEU A 375 -4.23 -0.37 -17.01
C LEU A 375 -5.23 0.73 -16.63
N ILE A 376 -5.27 1.18 -15.37
CA ILE A 376 -6.10 2.30 -14.88
C ILE A 376 -5.22 3.40 -14.26
N GLY A 377 -3.97 3.08 -13.87
CA GLY A 377 -3.04 4.05 -13.31
C GLY A 377 -3.45 4.60 -11.94
N ILE A 378 -4.14 3.82 -11.11
CA ILE A 378 -4.69 4.28 -9.83
C ILE A 378 -3.66 4.29 -8.69
N ARG A 379 -3.68 5.35 -7.85
CA ARG A 379 -2.79 5.46 -6.68
C ARG A 379 -3.12 4.39 -5.64
N PRO A 380 -2.14 3.91 -4.84
CA PRO A 380 -2.41 3.02 -3.71
C PRO A 380 -3.51 3.53 -2.76
N ASP A 381 -3.48 4.82 -2.41
CA ASP A 381 -4.48 5.43 -1.54
C ASP A 381 -5.88 5.41 -2.17
N GLU A 382 -5.99 5.63 -3.48
CA GLU A 382 -7.26 5.61 -4.21
C GLU A 382 -7.77 4.17 -4.34
N LEU A 383 -6.88 3.23 -4.69
CA LEU A 383 -7.17 1.81 -4.83
C LEU A 383 -7.67 1.20 -3.52
N ALA A 384 -7.08 1.58 -2.38
CA ALA A 384 -7.49 1.13 -1.05
C ALA A 384 -8.93 1.50 -0.69
N HIS A 385 -9.47 2.53 -1.34
CA HIS A 385 -10.83 3.01 -1.11
C HIS A 385 -11.74 2.76 -2.32
N LEU A 386 -11.24 2.12 -3.39
CA LEU A 386 -11.99 1.86 -4.61
C LEU A 386 -13.21 0.97 -4.29
N ARG A 387 -14.41 1.49 -4.53
CA ARG A 387 -15.67 0.78 -4.32
C ARG A 387 -16.20 0.22 -5.64
N ILE A 388 -17.00 -0.84 -5.53
CA ILE A 388 -17.65 -1.49 -6.69
C ILE A 388 -18.61 -0.50 -7.36
N ASP A 389 -19.35 0.28 -6.56
CA ASP A 389 -20.27 1.34 -7.01
C ASP A 389 -19.60 2.55 -7.68
N ASN A 390 -18.27 2.58 -7.79
CA ASN A 390 -17.59 3.59 -8.60
C ASN A 390 -17.51 3.21 -10.06
N PHE A 391 -17.68 1.93 -10.37
CA PHE A 391 -17.85 1.47 -11.74
C PHE A 391 -19.31 1.68 -12.15
N VAL A 392 -19.54 1.89 -13.45
CA VAL A 392 -20.90 1.83 -13.97
C VAL A 392 -21.33 0.37 -14.00
N LEU A 393 -22.35 0.04 -13.21
CA LEU A 393 -22.82 -1.33 -13.04
C LEU A 393 -24.08 -1.61 -13.85
N ASP A 394 -24.19 -2.86 -14.28
CA ASP A 394 -25.43 -3.41 -14.79
C ASP A 394 -26.42 -3.59 -13.63
N PRO A 395 -27.66 -3.06 -13.73
CA PRO A 395 -28.58 -3.00 -12.60
C PRO A 395 -29.07 -4.37 -12.14
N GLU A 396 -29.11 -5.37 -13.02
CA GLU A 396 -29.61 -6.71 -12.73
C GLU A 396 -28.51 -7.60 -12.13
N THR A 397 -27.37 -7.66 -12.80
CA THR A 397 -26.27 -8.56 -12.43
C THR A 397 -25.34 -7.95 -11.38
N LYS A 398 -25.38 -6.62 -11.20
CA LYS A 398 -24.43 -5.84 -10.38
C LYS A 398 -22.97 -6.04 -10.79
N LEU A 399 -22.73 -6.40 -12.04
CA LEU A 399 -21.40 -6.51 -12.63
C LEU A 399 -21.05 -5.22 -13.36
N LEU A 400 -19.79 -5.05 -13.76
CA LEU A 400 -19.40 -3.93 -14.60
C LEU A 400 -20.18 -3.97 -15.91
N LYS A 401 -20.85 -2.87 -16.21
CA LYS A 401 -21.57 -2.62 -17.44
C LYS A 401 -20.60 -2.46 -18.61
N ARG A 402 -21.03 -2.86 -19.80
CA ARG A 402 -20.21 -2.86 -21.00
C ARG A 402 -20.70 -1.83 -22.02
N PHE A 403 -19.76 -1.20 -22.71
CA PHE A 403 -20.01 -0.16 -23.70
C PHE A 403 -19.15 -0.35 -24.97
N LYS A 404 -19.60 0.16 -26.11
CA LYS A 404 -18.83 0.29 -27.35
C LYS A 404 -18.77 1.75 -27.80
N PHE A 405 -17.74 2.16 -28.52
CA PHE A 405 -17.68 3.50 -29.11
C PHE A 405 -18.58 3.56 -30.33
N ASP A 406 -19.32 4.67 -30.45
CA ASP A 406 -20.17 4.99 -31.59
C ASP A 406 -19.64 6.27 -32.25
N ASP A 407 -19.06 6.14 -33.45
CA ASP A 407 -18.46 7.25 -34.18
C ASP A 407 -19.49 8.31 -34.59
N GLN A 408 -20.77 7.94 -34.78
CA GLN A 408 -21.82 8.87 -35.18
C GLN A 408 -22.24 9.77 -34.02
N ILE A 409 -22.26 9.21 -32.81
CA ILE A 409 -22.60 9.93 -31.57
C ILE A 409 -21.35 10.61 -30.98
N GLY A 410 -20.17 10.07 -31.26
CA GLY A 410 -18.90 10.53 -30.69
C GLY A 410 -18.77 10.21 -29.19
N ASP A 411 -19.44 9.16 -28.71
CA ASP A 411 -19.43 8.73 -27.31
C ASP A 411 -19.57 7.19 -27.19
N LEU A 412 -19.43 6.64 -25.98
CA LEU A 412 -19.69 5.23 -25.72
C LEU A 412 -21.18 4.96 -25.49
N VAL A 413 -21.71 3.98 -26.22
CA VAL A 413 -23.07 3.46 -26.08
C VAL A 413 -23.07 2.11 -25.38
N GLU A 414 -24.10 1.85 -24.60
CA GLU A 414 -24.26 0.56 -23.91
C GLU A 414 -24.42 -0.60 -24.89
N ILE A 415 -23.80 -1.74 -24.59
CA ILE A 415 -24.05 -2.99 -25.29
C ILE A 415 -24.80 -3.98 -24.40
N LYS A 416 -25.89 -4.53 -24.94
CA LYS A 416 -26.69 -5.55 -24.27
C LYS A 416 -25.98 -6.90 -24.33
N LYS A 417 -26.30 -7.80 -23.39
CA LYS A 417 -25.73 -9.16 -23.33
C LYS A 417 -25.99 -10.00 -24.60
N SER A 418 -27.04 -9.66 -25.34
CA SER A 418 -27.38 -10.28 -26.63
C SER A 418 -26.53 -9.78 -27.80
N ASP A 419 -25.73 -8.72 -27.64
CA ASP A 419 -24.85 -8.19 -28.68
C ASP A 419 -23.67 -9.16 -28.91
N PRO A 420 -23.37 -9.58 -30.15
CA PRO A 420 -22.26 -10.49 -30.45
C PRO A 420 -20.89 -9.95 -30.06
N HIS A 421 -20.77 -8.64 -29.85
CA HIS A 421 -19.55 -7.96 -29.40
C HIS A 421 -19.53 -7.69 -27.90
N TYR A 422 -20.44 -8.28 -27.11
CA TYR A 422 -20.51 -8.06 -25.66
C TYR A 422 -19.15 -8.27 -24.98
N GLU A 423 -18.40 -9.32 -25.29
CA GLU A 423 -17.10 -9.59 -24.66
C GLU A 423 -16.00 -8.57 -25.03
N LYS A 424 -16.19 -7.79 -26.10
CA LYS A 424 -15.31 -6.69 -26.51
C LYS A 424 -15.70 -5.35 -25.90
N GLY A 425 -16.70 -5.32 -25.02
CA GLY A 425 -17.19 -4.08 -24.41
C GLY A 425 -16.32 -3.54 -23.29
N TRP A 426 -16.17 -2.22 -23.30
CA TRP A 426 -15.45 -1.39 -22.33
C TRP A 426 -16.25 -1.14 -21.07
N GLY A 427 -15.57 -0.92 -19.95
CA GLY A 427 -16.17 -0.44 -18.71
C GLY A 427 -15.88 1.05 -18.47
N ARG A 428 -16.60 1.66 -17.53
CA ARG A 428 -16.39 3.04 -17.09
C ARG A 428 -16.23 3.11 -15.58
N LEU A 429 -15.24 3.88 -15.13
CA LEU A 429 -14.92 4.12 -13.72
C LEU A 429 -14.99 5.61 -13.38
N PHE A 430 -15.79 5.96 -12.37
CA PHE A 430 -15.96 7.31 -11.85
C PHE A 430 -15.55 7.38 -10.38
N ILE A 431 -14.35 7.91 -10.13
CA ILE A 431 -13.87 8.19 -8.78
C ILE A 431 -14.13 9.66 -8.48
N THR A 432 -15.03 9.92 -7.54
CA THR A 432 -15.42 11.27 -7.11
C THR A 432 -14.69 11.73 -5.84
N TYR A 433 -14.12 10.80 -5.08
CA TYR A 433 -13.43 11.09 -3.81
C TYR A 433 -11.91 10.99 -3.96
N ASN A 434 -11.19 12.04 -3.61
CA ASN A 434 -9.74 11.95 -3.34
C ASN A 434 -9.25 13.13 -2.47
N LYS A 435 -7.96 13.08 -2.17
CA LYS A 435 -7.20 13.99 -1.31
C LYS A 435 -7.29 15.45 -1.80
N GLY A 436 -8.30 16.19 -1.32
CA GLY A 436 -8.44 17.63 -1.52
C GLY A 436 -9.14 18.07 -2.81
N GLY A 437 -9.88 17.16 -3.47
CA GLY A 437 -10.53 17.45 -4.75
C GLY A 437 -9.56 17.49 -5.95
N TYR A 438 -8.32 17.03 -5.77
CA TYR A 438 -7.29 16.93 -6.80
C TYR A 438 -7.24 15.50 -7.34
N SER A 439 -7.60 15.30 -8.62
CA SER A 439 -7.59 14.03 -9.38
C SER A 439 -8.93 13.25 -9.53
N PRO A 440 -10.13 13.87 -9.59
CA PRO A 440 -11.37 13.10 -9.85
C PRO A 440 -11.31 12.45 -11.24
N SER A 441 -12.11 11.41 -11.51
CA SER A 441 -12.28 11.00 -12.92
C SER A 441 -12.79 12.17 -13.77
N HIS A 442 -12.47 12.19 -15.06
CA HIS A 442 -13.01 13.19 -15.96
C HIS A 442 -14.55 13.11 -15.95
N PRO A 443 -15.29 14.22 -15.76
CA PRO A 443 -16.73 14.17 -15.49
C PRO A 443 -17.54 13.58 -16.64
N LYS A 444 -17.07 13.75 -17.89
CA LYS A 444 -17.73 13.19 -19.07
C LYS A 444 -17.24 11.79 -19.43
N PHE A 445 -15.92 11.58 -19.38
CA PHE A 445 -15.30 10.38 -19.95
C PHE A 445 -15.17 9.25 -18.93
N GLY A 446 -15.12 9.59 -17.64
CA GLY A 446 -14.66 8.68 -16.59
C GLY A 446 -13.19 8.29 -16.80
N THR A 447 -12.80 7.15 -16.25
CA THR A 447 -11.63 6.38 -16.69
C THR A 447 -12.12 5.15 -17.43
N LEU A 448 -11.64 4.94 -18.65
CA LEU A 448 -11.98 3.75 -19.45
C LEU A 448 -11.34 2.50 -18.87
N VAL A 449 -12.11 1.41 -18.82
CA VAL A 449 -11.65 0.10 -18.38
C VAL A 449 -11.67 -0.82 -19.59
N VAL A 450 -10.51 -1.33 -19.99
CA VAL A 450 -10.37 -2.16 -21.20
C VAL A 450 -11.17 -3.46 -21.08
N PRO A 451 -11.70 -4.02 -22.19
CA PRO A 451 -12.62 -5.16 -22.16
C PRO A 451 -12.12 -6.38 -21.38
N ARG A 452 -10.84 -6.74 -21.53
CA ARG A 452 -10.25 -7.89 -20.81
C ARG A 452 -10.14 -7.64 -19.30
N LEU A 453 -9.91 -6.40 -18.88
CA LEU A 453 -9.92 -6.04 -17.46
C LEU A 453 -11.33 -6.06 -16.89
N VAL A 454 -12.35 -5.64 -17.66
CA VAL A 454 -13.76 -5.81 -17.27
C VAL A 454 -14.06 -7.28 -17.02
N THR A 455 -13.66 -8.18 -17.93
CA THR A 455 -13.83 -9.63 -17.77
C THR A 455 -13.14 -10.14 -16.50
N LEU A 456 -11.89 -9.73 -16.24
CA LEU A 456 -11.14 -10.14 -15.05
C LEU A 456 -11.78 -9.64 -13.74
N ILE A 457 -12.22 -8.38 -13.70
CA ILE A 457 -12.91 -7.81 -12.54
C ILE A 457 -14.24 -8.54 -12.32
N ASN A 458 -15.04 -8.73 -13.37
CA ASN A 458 -16.32 -9.43 -13.27
C ASN A 458 -16.14 -10.89 -12.83
N LEU A 459 -15.08 -11.57 -13.27
CA LEU A 459 -14.73 -12.90 -12.78
C LEU A 459 -14.49 -12.86 -11.26
N TYR A 460 -13.65 -11.96 -10.78
CA TYR A 460 -13.37 -11.80 -9.35
C TYR A 460 -14.61 -11.44 -8.51
N LEU A 461 -15.47 -10.55 -9.01
CA LEU A 461 -16.75 -10.24 -8.37
C LEU A 461 -17.61 -11.50 -8.24
N LYS A 462 -17.78 -12.25 -9.34
CA LYS A 462 -18.62 -13.45 -9.38
C LYS A 462 -18.11 -14.58 -8.50
N THR A 463 -16.81 -14.87 -8.55
CA THR A 463 -16.25 -16.09 -7.96
C THR A 463 -15.73 -15.92 -6.54
N VAL A 464 -15.42 -14.69 -6.14
CA VAL A 464 -14.90 -14.41 -4.79
C VAL A 464 -15.88 -13.56 -4.01
N LEU A 465 -16.13 -12.32 -4.44
CA LEU A 465 -16.84 -11.37 -3.59
C LEU A 465 -18.31 -11.70 -3.40
N TYR A 466 -19.02 -12.08 -4.47
CA TYR A 466 -20.45 -12.36 -4.43
C TYR A 466 -20.78 -13.75 -3.93
N VAL A 467 -19.81 -14.68 -3.94
CA VAL A 467 -19.93 -15.98 -3.25
C VAL A 467 -19.80 -15.79 -1.75
N GLU A 468 -18.80 -15.04 -1.30
CA GLU A 468 -18.53 -14.83 0.12
C GLU A 468 -19.49 -13.83 0.79
N ASN A 469 -20.06 -12.90 0.01
CA ASN A 469 -21.06 -11.96 0.50
C ASN A 469 -22.18 -11.67 -0.53
N PRO A 470 -23.17 -12.58 -0.67
CA PRO A 470 -24.25 -12.45 -1.66
C PRO A 470 -25.17 -11.23 -1.46
N ASN A 471 -25.27 -10.73 -0.23
CA ASN A 471 -26.17 -9.62 0.12
C ASN A 471 -25.58 -8.23 -0.18
N ALA A 472 -24.27 -8.13 -0.44
CA ALA A 472 -23.58 -6.88 -0.75
C ALA A 472 -23.23 -6.76 -2.25
N LYS A 473 -24.03 -7.36 -3.13
CA LYS A 473 -23.80 -7.30 -4.59
C LYS A 473 -23.86 -5.86 -5.08
N GLY A 474 -22.80 -5.43 -5.79
CA GLY A 474 -22.67 -4.07 -6.30
C GLY A 474 -22.15 -3.05 -5.28
N GLU A 475 -21.92 -3.44 -4.03
CA GLU A 475 -21.59 -2.52 -2.95
C GLU A 475 -20.25 -2.84 -2.25
N GLY A 476 -19.73 -1.85 -1.53
CA GLY A 476 -18.52 -1.99 -0.74
C GLY A 476 -17.23 -1.86 -1.54
N TYR A 477 -16.10 -2.16 -0.89
CA TYR A 477 -14.77 -2.05 -1.49
C TYR A 477 -14.51 -3.19 -2.48
N LEU A 478 -13.96 -2.86 -3.65
CA LEU A 478 -13.57 -3.84 -4.66
C LEU A 478 -12.45 -4.74 -4.12
N LEU A 479 -11.39 -4.12 -3.58
CA LEU A 479 -10.28 -4.83 -2.97
C LEU A 479 -10.35 -4.67 -1.45
N ARG A 480 -10.49 -5.79 -0.75
CA ARG A 480 -10.71 -5.84 0.70
C ARG A 480 -9.82 -6.91 1.37
N PRO A 481 -9.37 -6.71 2.63
CA PRO A 481 -8.54 -7.68 3.34
C PRO A 481 -9.15 -9.08 3.39
N LYS A 482 -10.46 -9.14 3.55
CA LYS A 482 -11.27 -10.35 3.70
C LYS A 482 -12.52 -10.23 2.85
N ALA A 483 -12.83 -11.24 2.05
CA ALA A 483 -13.91 -11.20 1.06
C ALA A 483 -15.29 -10.99 1.72
N GLU A 484 -15.48 -11.57 2.91
CA GLU A 484 -16.72 -11.51 3.68
C GLU A 484 -17.01 -10.13 4.32
N LEU A 485 -16.06 -9.20 4.32
CA LEU A 485 -16.18 -7.87 4.94
C LEU A 485 -16.26 -6.75 3.90
N PRO A 486 -17.43 -6.50 3.29
CA PRO A 486 -17.58 -5.59 2.14
C PRO A 486 -17.23 -4.13 2.43
N PHE A 487 -17.35 -3.69 3.68
CA PHE A 487 -17.15 -2.29 4.07
C PHE A 487 -15.85 -2.07 4.85
N GLU A 488 -14.92 -3.04 4.84
CA GLU A 488 -13.59 -2.88 5.45
C GLU A 488 -12.53 -2.60 4.37
N PRO A 489 -12.00 -1.37 4.28
CA PRO A 489 -10.96 -1.06 3.32
C PRO A 489 -9.61 -1.62 3.76
N TYR A 490 -8.71 -1.85 2.81
CA TYR A 490 -7.29 -2.00 3.15
C TYR A 490 -6.72 -0.69 3.70
N THR A 491 -5.65 -0.79 4.48
CA THR A 491 -4.71 0.34 4.57
C THR A 491 -3.94 0.48 3.26
N SER A 492 -3.64 1.70 2.83
CA SER A 492 -2.93 1.94 1.56
C SER A 492 -1.62 1.18 1.46
N ARG A 493 -0.87 1.05 2.58
CA ARG A 493 0.36 0.26 2.65
C ARG A 493 0.07 -1.24 2.60
N GLY A 494 -0.88 -1.74 3.39
CA GLY A 494 -1.21 -3.16 3.46
C GLY A 494 -1.68 -3.75 2.13
N MET A 495 -2.33 -2.93 1.29
CA MET A 495 -2.79 -3.33 -0.04
C MET A 495 -1.65 -3.66 -1.01
N VAL A 496 -0.56 -2.89 -0.97
CA VAL A 496 0.49 -2.92 -2.01
C VAL A 496 1.82 -3.48 -1.55
N GLN A 497 2.03 -3.65 -0.24
CA GLN A 497 3.31 -4.10 0.34
C GLN A 497 3.74 -5.50 -0.10
N TRP A 498 2.81 -6.33 -0.60
CA TRP A 498 3.12 -7.69 -1.04
C TRP A 498 3.94 -7.71 -2.34
N LEU A 499 3.81 -6.68 -3.19
CA LEU A 499 4.34 -6.71 -4.55
C LEU A 499 5.86 -6.66 -4.59
N SER A 500 6.50 -5.86 -3.73
CA SER A 500 7.97 -5.70 -3.74
C SER A 500 8.71 -7.00 -3.41
N PRO A 501 8.46 -7.68 -2.27
CA PRO A 501 9.13 -8.96 -2.00
C PRO A 501 8.71 -10.06 -2.99
N TYR A 502 7.50 -9.97 -3.57
CA TYR A 502 7.05 -10.92 -4.58
C TYR A 502 7.78 -10.73 -5.91
N ALA A 503 7.93 -9.49 -6.38
CA ALA A 503 8.63 -9.15 -7.61
C ALA A 503 10.11 -9.53 -7.53
N GLU A 504 10.76 -9.26 -6.39
CA GLU A 504 12.14 -9.69 -6.10
C GLU A 504 12.36 -11.19 -6.41
N GLN A 505 11.41 -12.02 -5.99
CA GLN A 505 11.53 -13.48 -6.08
C GLN A 505 10.98 -14.07 -7.39
N LYS A 506 9.95 -13.47 -7.97
CA LYS A 506 9.13 -14.11 -9.01
C LYS A 506 9.16 -13.41 -10.36
N PHE A 507 9.52 -12.13 -10.44
CA PHE A 507 9.55 -11.41 -11.72
C PHE A 507 10.90 -11.60 -12.41
N LEU A 508 11.26 -12.84 -12.70
CA LEU A 508 12.56 -13.23 -13.28
C LEU A 508 12.82 -12.65 -14.68
N PHE A 509 11.77 -12.12 -15.34
CA PHE A 509 11.87 -11.40 -16.59
C PHE A 509 12.42 -9.96 -16.44
N LEU A 510 12.57 -9.46 -15.21
CA LEU A 510 13.26 -8.20 -14.91
C LEU A 510 14.70 -8.48 -14.43
N PRO A 511 15.66 -7.59 -14.73
CA PRO A 511 17.00 -7.64 -14.14
C PRO A 511 16.97 -7.62 -12.61
N GLU A 512 17.99 -8.21 -11.96
CA GLU A 512 18.05 -8.32 -10.50
C GLU A 512 17.87 -6.99 -9.77
N GLU A 513 18.57 -5.97 -10.24
CA GLU A 513 18.52 -4.63 -9.66
C GLU A 513 17.13 -4.01 -9.79
N GLU A 514 16.41 -4.23 -10.91
CA GLU A 514 15.04 -3.74 -11.04
C GLU A 514 14.08 -4.49 -10.10
N ARG A 515 14.23 -5.81 -9.98
CA ARG A 515 13.37 -6.64 -9.13
C ARG A 515 13.38 -6.21 -7.66
N LYS A 516 14.56 -5.89 -7.11
CA LYS A 516 14.75 -5.45 -5.72
C LYS A 516 14.03 -4.14 -5.40
N HIS A 517 13.86 -3.27 -6.40
CA HIS A 517 13.31 -1.93 -6.24
C HIS A 517 11.89 -1.77 -6.79
N PHE A 518 11.36 -2.78 -7.46
CA PHE A 518 10.02 -2.76 -8.04
C PHE A 518 8.94 -2.60 -6.97
N LYS A 519 8.15 -1.53 -7.09
CA LYS A 519 7.06 -1.18 -6.17
C LYS A 519 5.79 -0.90 -6.95
N TYR A 520 4.66 -0.90 -6.25
CA TYR A 520 3.37 -0.62 -6.88
C TYR A 520 3.29 0.77 -7.55
N TYR A 521 4.08 1.74 -7.09
CA TYR A 521 4.09 3.06 -7.74
C TYR A 521 4.63 2.99 -9.18
N ASP A 522 5.51 2.02 -9.47
CA ASP A 522 6.08 1.79 -10.80
C ASP A 522 5.02 1.25 -11.76
N VAL A 523 4.14 0.37 -11.27
CA VAL A 523 2.95 -0.10 -11.99
C VAL A 523 2.05 1.07 -12.46
N ARG A 524 1.84 2.10 -11.63
CA ARG A 524 1.11 3.31 -12.04
C ARG A 524 1.89 4.10 -13.09
N HIS A 525 3.22 4.16 -12.98
CA HIS A 525 4.00 4.87 -13.99
C HIS A 525 4.09 4.13 -15.32
N THR A 526 4.04 2.80 -15.31
CA THR A 526 3.95 1.96 -16.50
C THR A 526 2.83 2.45 -17.41
N VAL A 527 1.59 2.59 -16.93
CA VAL A 527 0.47 3.02 -17.81
C VAL A 527 0.72 4.39 -18.44
N TYR A 528 1.27 5.33 -17.66
CA TYR A 528 1.59 6.66 -18.16
C TYR A 528 2.69 6.60 -19.23
N ASN A 529 3.72 5.78 -18.99
CA ASN A 529 4.83 5.59 -19.91
C ASN A 529 4.39 4.95 -21.23
N LEU A 530 3.55 3.91 -21.16
CA LEU A 530 2.99 3.23 -22.33
C LEU A 530 2.20 4.21 -23.20
N LEU A 531 1.34 5.03 -22.60
CA LEU A 531 0.52 6.01 -23.33
C LEU A 531 1.35 7.11 -24.02
N ILE A 532 2.40 7.60 -23.36
CA ILE A 532 3.25 8.68 -23.91
C ILE A 532 4.16 8.17 -25.03
N LYS A 533 4.74 6.98 -24.87
CA LYS A 533 5.72 6.41 -25.81
C LYS A 533 5.08 5.75 -27.03
N ALA A 534 3.78 5.47 -27.01
CA ALA A 534 3.09 4.85 -28.13
C ALA A 534 3.19 5.70 -29.40
N ASN A 535 3.48 5.05 -30.53
CA ASN A 535 3.40 5.68 -31.84
C ASN A 535 2.02 5.41 -32.43
N ILE A 536 1.17 6.42 -32.47
CA ILE A 536 -0.22 6.30 -32.94
C ILE A 536 -0.36 7.22 -34.14
N GLU A 537 -0.66 6.63 -35.30
CA GLU A 537 -0.82 7.38 -36.55
C GLU A 537 -1.90 8.44 -36.41
N GLY A 538 -1.64 9.65 -36.91
CA GLY A 538 -2.58 10.77 -36.86
C GLY A 538 -2.80 11.40 -35.48
N ILE A 539 -2.15 10.93 -34.42
CA ILE A 539 -2.29 11.47 -33.06
C ILE A 539 -0.98 12.11 -32.59
N ASP A 540 -1.04 13.40 -32.26
CA ASP A 540 0.13 14.14 -31.79
C ASP A 540 0.52 13.84 -30.32
N PHE A 541 1.70 14.29 -29.92
CA PHE A 541 2.20 14.09 -28.55
C PHE A 541 1.30 14.76 -27.50
N VAL A 542 0.75 15.94 -27.79
CA VAL A 542 -0.06 16.71 -26.84
C VAL A 542 -1.35 15.97 -26.50
N THR A 543 -1.98 15.33 -27.49
CA THR A 543 -3.17 14.52 -27.33
C THR A 543 -2.88 13.26 -26.51
N LYS A 544 -1.77 12.57 -26.79
CA LYS A 544 -1.32 11.43 -25.97
C LYS A 544 -1.04 11.83 -24.52
N GLU A 545 -0.36 12.96 -24.32
CA GLU A 545 -0.10 13.50 -22.99
C GLU A 545 -1.39 13.82 -22.25
N ARG A 546 -2.34 14.48 -22.92
CA ARG A 546 -3.63 14.79 -22.31
C ARG A 546 -4.44 13.54 -21.98
N ALA A 547 -4.48 12.55 -22.86
CA ALA A 547 -5.11 11.26 -22.61
C ALA A 547 -4.49 10.55 -21.40
N ALA A 548 -3.15 10.53 -21.31
CA ALA A 548 -2.43 9.97 -20.18
C ALA A 548 -2.70 10.71 -18.86
N GLN A 549 -2.77 12.04 -18.90
CA GLN A 549 -3.15 12.86 -17.75
C GLN A 549 -4.58 12.58 -17.30
N ILE A 550 -5.54 12.50 -18.21
CA ILE A 550 -6.94 12.14 -17.90
C ILE A 550 -7.01 10.75 -17.28
N HIS A 551 -6.36 9.77 -17.92
CA HIS A 551 -6.43 8.36 -17.53
C HIS A 551 -5.77 8.11 -16.17
N ALA A 552 -4.56 8.65 -15.95
CA ALA A 552 -3.86 8.60 -14.66
C ALA A 552 -4.38 9.61 -13.63
N ARG A 553 -5.40 10.40 -14.02
CA ARG A 553 -6.04 11.46 -13.22
C ARG A 553 -5.06 12.51 -12.72
N HIS A 554 -4.06 12.87 -13.51
CA HIS A 554 -3.20 14.02 -13.27
C HIS A 554 -3.91 15.29 -13.74
N ASP A 555 -4.22 16.19 -12.79
CA ASP A 555 -4.62 17.58 -13.10
C ASP A 555 -5.78 17.75 -14.10
N ILE A 556 -6.89 17.03 -13.88
CA ILE A 556 -8.07 17.00 -14.77
C ILE A 556 -8.61 18.41 -15.09
N LYS A 557 -8.47 19.35 -14.15
CA LYS A 557 -8.98 20.73 -14.28
C LYS A 557 -8.10 21.63 -15.18
N LYS A 558 -6.88 21.22 -15.55
CA LYS A 558 -6.02 22.00 -16.45
C LYS A 558 -6.15 21.52 -17.89
N LYS A 559 -6.26 22.46 -18.83
CA LYS A 559 -6.09 22.22 -20.27
C LYS A 559 -4.62 21.86 -20.57
N ALA A 560 -4.38 21.10 -21.63
CA ALA A 560 -3.02 20.73 -22.06
C ALA A 560 -2.15 21.98 -22.34
N GLY A 561 -0.89 21.97 -21.89
CA GLY A 561 0.12 22.99 -22.17
C GLY A 561 0.65 23.79 -20.96
N ASN A 562 1.85 24.37 -21.14
CA ASN A 562 2.43 25.37 -20.23
C ASN A 562 1.59 26.65 -20.22
N THR A 563 1.76 27.50 -19.20
CA THR A 563 0.89 28.66 -18.87
C THR A 563 0.52 29.54 -20.07
N GLY A 564 1.37 29.65 -21.10
CA GLY A 564 1.09 30.39 -22.34
C GLY A 564 0.28 29.66 -23.43
N ARG A 565 0.20 28.31 -23.44
CA ARG A 565 -0.57 27.51 -24.42
C ARG A 565 -2.01 27.20 -23.97
N ARG A 566 -2.31 27.39 -22.68
CA ARG A 566 -3.60 27.03 -22.04
C ARG A 566 -4.81 27.80 -22.56
N SER A 567 -4.60 29.01 -23.08
CA SER A 567 -5.65 29.88 -23.63
C SER A 567 -6.15 29.41 -25.00
N TYR A 568 -5.36 28.61 -25.73
CA TYR A 568 -5.60 28.29 -27.15
C TYR A 568 -5.86 26.79 -27.42
N THR A 569 -5.62 25.89 -26.47
CA THR A 569 -5.85 24.45 -26.65
C THR A 569 -7.29 24.05 -26.30
N LYS A 570 -7.99 23.46 -27.27
CA LYS A 570 -9.25 22.73 -27.06
C LYS A 570 -8.93 21.49 -26.21
N ASP A 571 -9.82 21.12 -25.29
CA ASP A 571 -9.64 19.86 -24.54
C ASP A 571 -9.85 18.66 -25.49
N ILE A 572 -9.27 17.51 -25.15
CA ILE A 572 -9.35 16.29 -25.96
C ILE A 572 -10.80 15.81 -26.10
N SER A 573 -11.17 15.35 -27.30
CA SER A 573 -12.48 14.74 -27.57
C SER A 573 -12.56 13.31 -27.02
N MET A 574 -13.78 12.76 -26.90
CA MET A 574 -13.96 11.38 -26.49
C MET A 574 -13.39 10.40 -27.52
N LEU A 575 -13.47 10.72 -28.81
CA LEU A 575 -12.86 9.94 -29.90
C LEU A 575 -11.34 9.87 -29.73
N GLU A 576 -10.66 11.02 -29.63
CA GLU A 576 -9.20 11.05 -29.44
C GLU A 576 -8.78 10.32 -28.15
N TYR A 577 -9.53 10.51 -27.06
CA TYR A 577 -9.27 9.79 -25.81
C TYR A 577 -9.44 8.29 -25.98
N TYR A 578 -10.53 7.83 -26.58
CA TYR A 578 -10.80 6.43 -26.86
C TYR A 578 -9.72 5.83 -27.76
N THR A 579 -9.39 6.46 -28.89
CA THR A 579 -8.38 6.01 -29.85
C THR A 579 -7.02 5.80 -29.21
N VAL A 580 -6.59 6.73 -28.34
CA VAL A 580 -5.33 6.60 -27.61
C VAL A 580 -5.37 5.42 -26.64
N ILE A 581 -6.43 5.29 -25.84
CA ILE A 581 -6.54 4.22 -24.85
C ILE A 581 -6.68 2.84 -25.53
N ASP A 582 -7.47 2.72 -26.59
CA ASP A 582 -7.65 1.49 -27.36
C ASP A 582 -6.34 1.04 -28.02
N SER A 583 -5.64 1.96 -28.68
CA SER A 583 -4.39 1.65 -29.39
C SER A 583 -3.26 1.19 -28.48
N VAL A 584 -3.31 1.49 -27.18
CA VAL A 584 -2.21 1.22 -26.24
C VAL A 584 -2.57 0.22 -25.15
N LEU A 585 -3.77 0.30 -24.57
CA LEU A 585 -4.14 -0.49 -23.39
C LEU A 585 -5.05 -1.68 -23.72
N ASN A 586 -5.71 -1.70 -24.88
CA ASN A 586 -6.60 -2.80 -25.30
C ASN A 586 -5.88 -3.89 -26.11
N PHE A 587 -4.78 -4.42 -25.58
CA PHE A 587 -3.98 -5.44 -26.25
C PHE A 587 -4.41 -6.88 -25.92
N PRO A 588 -4.12 -7.85 -26.80
CA PRO A 588 -4.30 -9.27 -26.51
C PRO A 588 -3.52 -9.73 -25.28
N TRP A 589 -4.16 -10.54 -24.42
CA TRP A 589 -3.53 -11.07 -23.20
C TRP A 589 -2.99 -12.49 -23.37
N ASP A 590 -3.08 -13.04 -24.58
CA ASP A 590 -2.54 -14.34 -24.93
C ASP A 590 -1.16 -14.14 -25.53
N LEU A 591 -0.14 -14.56 -24.76
CA LEU A 591 1.25 -14.52 -25.19
C LEU A 591 1.54 -15.66 -26.20
N GLY A 592 0.82 -16.78 -26.16
CA GLY A 592 1.18 -18.00 -26.88
C GLY A 592 2.55 -18.58 -26.48
N ASP A 593 2.95 -19.68 -27.11
CA ASP A 593 4.27 -20.30 -26.88
C ASP A 593 5.39 -19.72 -27.77
N HIS A 594 5.03 -18.95 -28.81
CA HIS A 594 5.95 -18.43 -29.85
C HIS A 594 5.52 -17.04 -30.36
N GLN A 595 6.38 -16.37 -31.15
CA GLN A 595 6.18 -15.04 -31.74
C GLN A 595 4.94 -14.90 -32.66
N ASP A 596 4.15 -15.97 -32.82
CA ASP A 596 2.90 -16.02 -33.59
C ASP A 596 1.64 -15.85 -32.70
N GLY A 597 1.80 -15.63 -31.39
CA GLY A 597 0.69 -15.35 -30.48
C GLY A 597 -0.03 -14.04 -30.81
N ALA A 598 -1.34 -13.97 -30.53
CA ALA A 598 -2.16 -12.79 -30.86
C ALA A 598 -1.60 -11.49 -30.30
N PHE A 599 -0.91 -11.53 -29.15
CA PHE A 599 -0.19 -10.39 -28.60
C PHE A 599 0.94 -9.90 -29.50
N TYR A 600 1.82 -10.80 -29.98
CA TYR A 600 2.97 -10.43 -30.79
C TYR A 600 2.54 -9.88 -32.15
N THR A 601 1.54 -10.48 -32.80
CA THR A 601 0.95 -9.92 -34.03
C THR A 601 0.45 -8.50 -33.82
N TRP A 602 -0.35 -8.27 -32.77
CA TRP A 602 -0.85 -6.94 -32.42
C TRP A 602 0.29 -5.96 -32.10
N ALA A 603 1.31 -6.41 -31.36
CA ALA A 603 2.43 -5.56 -30.95
C ALA A 603 3.30 -5.16 -32.15
N GLU A 604 3.46 -6.03 -33.14
CA GLU A 604 4.11 -5.72 -34.42
C GLU A 604 3.29 -4.73 -35.24
N GLU A 605 1.98 -4.98 -35.43
CA GLU A 605 1.07 -4.09 -36.16
C GLU A 605 1.04 -2.67 -35.57
N LYS A 606 1.13 -2.56 -34.24
CA LYS A 606 1.16 -1.27 -33.53
C LYS A 606 2.57 -0.70 -33.35
N GLY A 607 3.61 -1.38 -33.84
CA GLY A 607 4.99 -0.91 -33.80
C GLY A 607 5.63 -0.92 -32.40
N PHE A 608 5.10 -1.70 -31.46
CA PHE A 608 5.69 -1.91 -30.13
C PHE A 608 6.85 -2.91 -30.15
N ILE A 609 6.90 -3.80 -31.15
CA ILE A 609 7.99 -4.76 -31.37
C ILE A 609 8.46 -4.67 -32.84
N LYS A 610 9.76 -4.76 -33.08
CA LYS A 610 10.34 -4.85 -34.44
C LYS A 610 10.56 -6.31 -34.81
N ARG A 611 10.07 -6.74 -35.97
CA ARG A 611 10.31 -8.09 -36.51
C ARG A 611 11.82 -8.29 -36.72
N SER A 612 12.43 -9.23 -36.00
CA SER A 612 13.78 -9.68 -36.32
C SER A 612 13.70 -10.54 -37.57
N ARG A 613 13.90 -9.94 -38.76
CA ARG A 613 14.01 -10.68 -40.03
C ARG A 613 15.21 -11.63 -39.97
N LYS A 614 15.02 -12.83 -39.43
CA LYS A 614 16.01 -13.93 -39.48
C LYS A 614 15.67 -15.02 -40.50
N ARG A 615 14.60 -14.88 -41.30
CA ARG A 615 14.20 -15.92 -42.28
C ARG A 615 14.28 -15.56 -43.77
N ASP A 616 14.40 -14.28 -44.14
CA ASP A 616 14.47 -13.89 -45.57
C ASP A 616 15.85 -13.35 -46.01
N MET A 617 16.86 -13.42 -45.13
CA MET A 617 18.24 -12.98 -45.39
C MET A 617 19.08 -13.95 -46.24
N LYS A 618 18.46 -14.69 -47.16
CA LYS A 618 19.21 -15.48 -48.17
C LYS A 618 19.00 -15.04 -49.61
N GLU A 619 18.01 -14.18 -49.90
CA GLU A 619 17.75 -13.70 -51.27
C GLU A 619 17.76 -12.16 -51.43
N GLU A 620 17.65 -11.37 -50.36
CA GLU A 620 17.67 -9.89 -50.45
C GLU A 620 19.03 -9.24 -50.07
N VAL A 621 20.05 -10.03 -49.72
CA VAL A 621 21.39 -9.49 -49.39
C VAL A 621 22.16 -9.08 -50.64
N THR A 622 21.80 -9.56 -51.84
CA THR A 622 22.54 -9.26 -53.07
C THR A 622 22.12 -7.98 -53.79
N LYS A 623 21.11 -7.23 -53.33
CA LYS A 623 20.59 -6.05 -54.06
C LYS A 623 20.56 -4.73 -53.32
N THR A 624 20.84 -4.69 -52.01
CA THR A 624 20.68 -3.45 -51.22
C THR A 624 21.98 -2.95 -50.56
N GLU A 625 23.10 -3.65 -50.75
CA GLU A 625 24.43 -3.17 -50.32
C GLU A 625 25.12 -2.29 -51.39
N GLU A 626 24.64 -2.26 -52.63
CA GLU A 626 25.22 -1.41 -53.69
C GLU A 626 24.74 0.06 -53.67
N ASP A 627 23.64 0.40 -52.99
CA ASP A 627 23.01 1.74 -53.09
C ASP A 627 23.19 2.67 -51.87
N ILE A 628 23.90 2.27 -50.80
CA ILE A 628 24.16 3.14 -49.62
C ILE A 628 25.66 3.47 -49.44
N SER A 629 26.55 2.83 -50.22
CA SER A 629 28.00 3.03 -50.17
C SER A 629 28.49 4.32 -50.89
N ALA A 630 27.62 5.06 -51.57
CA ALA A 630 28.04 6.10 -52.51
C ALA A 630 28.20 7.53 -51.94
N SER A 631 28.00 7.81 -50.65
CA SER A 631 28.04 9.20 -50.14
C SER A 631 28.98 9.49 -48.97
N LEU A 632 29.77 8.52 -48.50
CA LEU A 632 30.81 8.75 -47.50
C LEU A 632 32.19 8.76 -48.17
N PRO A 633 33.07 9.72 -47.85
CA PRO A 633 34.48 9.63 -48.21
C PRO A 633 35.05 8.26 -47.80
N LYS A 634 35.73 7.55 -48.72
CA LYS A 634 36.22 6.17 -48.51
C LYS A 634 37.06 6.01 -47.23
N ASP A 635 37.77 7.06 -46.86
CA ASP A 635 38.56 7.20 -45.64
C ASP A 635 37.69 7.12 -44.37
N ILE A 636 36.54 7.81 -44.34
CA ILE A 636 35.62 7.78 -43.19
C ILE A 636 34.96 6.40 -43.06
N GLN A 637 34.66 5.75 -44.19
CA GLN A 637 34.04 4.44 -44.19
C GLN A 637 34.99 3.34 -43.70
N GLN A 638 36.25 3.37 -44.15
CA GLN A 638 37.29 2.46 -43.64
C GLN A 638 37.57 2.69 -42.16
N GLU A 639 37.57 3.93 -41.69
CA GLU A 639 37.77 4.27 -40.27
C GLU A 639 36.59 3.82 -39.41
N LEU A 640 35.35 3.94 -39.90
CA LEU A 640 34.15 3.43 -39.22
C LEU A 640 34.17 1.90 -39.09
N GLU A 641 34.50 1.18 -40.17
CA GLU A 641 34.60 -0.28 -40.15
C GLU A 641 35.69 -0.75 -39.17
N HIS A 642 36.83 -0.06 -39.13
CA HIS A 642 37.89 -0.34 -38.17
C HIS A 642 37.42 -0.14 -36.72
N LEU A 643 36.80 1.00 -36.41
CA LEU A 643 36.32 1.32 -35.06
C LEU A 643 35.16 0.41 -34.62
N GLU A 644 34.27 0.01 -35.52
CA GLU A 644 33.19 -0.92 -35.21
C GLU A 644 33.73 -2.33 -34.91
N LYS A 645 34.77 -2.76 -35.63
CA LYS A 645 35.48 -4.02 -35.33
C LYS A 645 36.22 -3.96 -33.99
N GLU A 646 36.93 -2.87 -33.72
CA GLU A 646 37.62 -2.66 -32.44
C GLU A 646 36.62 -2.62 -31.28
N LEU A 647 35.47 -1.94 -31.45
CA LEU A 647 34.41 -1.91 -30.46
C LEU A 647 33.90 -3.31 -30.13
N ALA A 648 33.62 -4.12 -31.16
CA ALA A 648 33.12 -5.49 -30.98
C ALA A 648 34.14 -6.38 -30.24
N GLU A 649 35.44 -6.24 -30.52
CA GLU A 649 36.49 -6.97 -29.81
C GLU A 649 36.56 -6.58 -28.33
N LYS A 650 36.45 -5.28 -28.02
CA LYS A 650 36.48 -4.75 -26.65
C LYS A 650 35.22 -5.14 -25.86
N GLU A 651 34.04 -5.05 -26.45
CA GLU A 651 32.78 -5.49 -25.81
C GLU A 651 32.80 -7.00 -25.52
N ARG A 652 33.34 -7.80 -26.43
CA ARG A 652 33.52 -9.25 -26.19
C ARG A 652 34.48 -9.53 -25.03
N LEU A 653 35.55 -8.76 -24.89
CA LEU A 653 36.49 -8.89 -23.77
C LEU A 653 35.85 -8.42 -22.46
N ALA A 654 35.00 -7.38 -22.48
CA ALA A 654 34.22 -6.93 -21.32
C ALA A 654 33.29 -8.04 -20.82
N ASP A 655 32.56 -8.69 -21.72
CA ASP A 655 31.65 -9.79 -21.41
C ASP A 655 32.37 -11.02 -20.83
N GLN A 656 33.63 -11.23 -21.22
CA GLN A 656 34.48 -12.26 -20.64
C GLN A 656 34.91 -11.90 -19.22
N LEU A 657 35.31 -10.65 -18.98
CA LEU A 657 35.71 -10.15 -17.65
C LEU A 657 34.53 -10.05 -16.68
N ALA A 658 33.30 -9.79 -17.16
CA ALA A 658 32.08 -9.74 -16.36
C ALA A 658 31.74 -11.09 -15.68
N LYS A 659 32.31 -12.20 -16.16
CA LYS A 659 32.17 -13.54 -15.54
C LYS A 659 33.12 -13.78 -14.37
N GLY A 660 33.81 -12.73 -13.91
CA GLY A 660 34.73 -12.70 -12.78
C GLY A 660 36.20 -12.88 -13.17
N PRO A 661 37.13 -12.68 -12.21
CA PRO A 661 38.58 -12.75 -12.43
C PRO A 661 39.01 -14.17 -12.87
N ARG A 662 39.57 -14.28 -14.08
CA ARG A 662 39.99 -15.54 -14.72
C ARG A 662 41.22 -15.33 -15.60
N GLY A 663 41.94 -16.41 -15.90
CA GLY A 663 43.09 -16.40 -16.80
C GLY A 663 44.22 -15.48 -16.30
N GLU A 664 44.67 -14.56 -17.16
CA GLU A 664 45.70 -13.55 -16.85
C GLU A 664 45.22 -12.45 -15.87
N TYR A 665 43.90 -12.34 -15.65
CA TYR A 665 43.25 -11.40 -14.72
C TYR A 665 42.70 -12.12 -13.48
N LYS A 666 43.37 -13.18 -13.00
CA LYS A 666 43.00 -13.84 -11.73
C LYS A 666 43.19 -12.94 -10.51
N ASP A 667 44.12 -12.00 -10.61
CA ASP A 667 44.36 -10.97 -9.60
C ASP A 667 43.23 -9.93 -9.65
N ILE A 668 42.59 -9.68 -8.50
CA ILE A 668 41.38 -8.86 -8.42
C ILE A 668 41.66 -7.38 -8.69
N ASP A 669 42.84 -6.89 -8.33
CA ASP A 669 43.24 -5.50 -8.55
C ASP A 669 43.52 -5.29 -10.05
N LYS A 670 44.25 -6.23 -10.67
CA LYS A 670 44.47 -6.22 -12.14
C LYS A 670 43.17 -6.39 -12.92
N TRP A 671 42.24 -7.22 -12.44
CA TRP A 671 40.92 -7.38 -13.06
C TRP A 671 40.11 -6.09 -12.97
N THR A 672 40.10 -5.43 -11.80
CA THR A 672 39.37 -4.17 -11.59
C THR A 672 39.97 -3.05 -12.44
N GLU A 673 41.29 -2.90 -12.44
CA GLU A 673 42.00 -1.93 -13.28
C GLU A 673 41.70 -2.16 -14.77
N LYS A 674 41.75 -3.41 -15.23
CA LYS A 674 41.47 -3.73 -16.63
C LYS A 674 40.02 -3.46 -17.01
N THR A 675 39.07 -3.76 -16.12
CA THR A 675 37.64 -3.53 -16.37
C THR A 675 37.32 -2.04 -16.48
N VAL A 676 37.86 -1.22 -15.57
CA VAL A 676 37.73 0.25 -15.62
C VAL A 676 38.40 0.83 -16.87
N GLN A 677 39.56 0.30 -17.24
CA GLN A 677 40.24 0.70 -18.48
C GLN A 677 39.40 0.36 -19.72
N LEU A 678 38.82 -0.85 -19.78
CA LEU A 678 38.02 -1.30 -20.92
C LEU A 678 36.75 -0.47 -21.11
N ASP A 679 36.05 -0.15 -20.03
CA ASP A 679 34.86 0.70 -20.07
C ASP A 679 35.18 2.10 -20.62
N LYS A 680 36.35 2.64 -20.25
CA LYS A 680 36.83 3.93 -20.77
C LYS A 680 37.14 3.85 -22.26
N GLU A 681 37.80 2.79 -22.72
CA GLU A 681 38.12 2.55 -24.13
C GLU A 681 36.84 2.39 -24.98
N ILE A 682 35.88 1.56 -24.52
CA ILE A 682 34.58 1.37 -25.19
C ILE A 682 33.83 2.70 -25.33
N LYS A 683 33.81 3.51 -24.27
CA LYS A 683 33.15 4.81 -24.29
C LYS A 683 33.82 5.79 -25.27
N GLN A 684 35.15 5.78 -25.36
CA GLN A 684 35.90 6.60 -26.31
C GLN A 684 35.62 6.18 -27.76
N ILE A 685 35.63 4.87 -28.06
CA ILE A 685 35.34 4.35 -29.41
C ILE A 685 33.90 4.70 -29.82
N LYS A 686 32.91 4.53 -28.94
CA LYS A 686 31.52 4.93 -29.20
C LYS A 686 31.39 6.42 -29.51
N GLN A 687 32.14 7.28 -28.81
CA GLN A 687 32.18 8.72 -29.08
C GLN A 687 32.83 9.05 -30.43
N GLN A 688 33.90 8.34 -30.80
CA GLN A 688 34.57 8.50 -32.10
C GLN A 688 33.64 8.08 -33.26
N ILE A 689 32.98 6.92 -33.14
CA ILE A 689 31.98 6.46 -34.12
C ILE A 689 30.85 7.48 -34.28
N GLN A 690 30.33 8.01 -33.16
CA GLN A 690 29.26 9.01 -33.22
C GLN A 690 29.74 10.33 -33.83
N SER A 691 30.98 10.74 -33.58
CA SER A 691 31.61 11.92 -34.18
C SER A 691 31.79 11.75 -35.70
N LEU A 692 32.26 10.58 -36.15
CA LEU A 692 32.42 10.25 -37.58
C LEU A 692 31.07 10.17 -38.30
N LYS A 693 30.05 9.54 -37.69
CA LYS A 693 28.68 9.50 -38.25
C LYS A 693 28.07 10.90 -38.41
N ARG A 694 28.32 11.80 -37.44
CA ARG A 694 27.89 13.21 -37.54
C ARG A 694 28.65 13.99 -38.62
N LYS A 695 29.97 13.77 -38.76
CA LYS A 695 30.77 14.36 -39.84
C LYS A 695 30.32 13.87 -41.22
N GLY A 696 29.83 12.64 -41.30
CA GLY A 696 29.24 12.03 -42.49
C GLY A 696 27.80 12.43 -42.80
N GLY A 697 27.21 13.40 -42.08
CA GLY A 697 25.87 13.93 -42.37
C GLY A 697 24.70 13.12 -41.81
N TYR A 698 24.93 12.15 -40.91
CA TYR A 698 23.86 11.40 -40.26
C TYR A 698 23.50 12.05 -38.90
N SER A 699 22.27 12.59 -38.79
CA SER A 699 21.69 13.08 -37.52
C SER A 699 20.75 12.07 -36.88
#